data_AF-A0ABD6WE14-F1
#
_entry.id   AF-A0ABD6WE14-F1
#
_cell.length_a   1.000
_cell.length_b   1.000
_cell.length_c   1.000
_cell.angle_alpha   90.00
_cell.angle_beta   90.00
_cell.angle_gamma   90.00
#
_symmetry.space_group_name_H-M   'P 1'
#
loop_
_entity.id
_entity.type
_entity.pdbx_description
1 polymer ?
#
loop_
_entity_poly.entity_id
_entity_poly.type
_entity_poly.pdbx_seq_one_letter_code
_entity_poly.pdbx_strand_id
1 'polypeptide(L)'
;GGRLIRGWEEGWLDLPLEVGDALGSAVLGAAAGQTVVADSTTVLLYKLARAAIARQAEQGRDEIVVDTDNFPTDRYVLEGIAAETGSTLRWIDSDPGSGVGPDDLAPVLGERTALVLLSHVAYRSGFLADAAAITAQAHEAGALVLWDASHSVGSVPLELDAWGADLAVGCSYKYLNGGPGAPAWAYVASRHQGSLAQPVQGWMGVADMFEMGPGYRPAEGMRRFLSGTPPITGMLAMQDMIALIASVGMTAVRAKSEAMTAYALELADAWLVPRGVRVATPLDPARRGSHVTIAHESFAGLVPRLQAEGIVPDFRRPDGIRIGLSPLSTTFAELELGMAAVRDNGYDISDFYGVDERFGHHGDVVEVIRTAHDRGMRVIVDLVVNHTSDQHPWFLAARSSPDSPYRDYYVWRDEPPADQPANVFPDAEDGVWFRDEEAGQYYLHHFYRHQPDLNTENPAVRDEIAKLIGFWLQLGVDGFRVDAVPYLIEPGERDEHEWLRLLRRFVSRRSGEAMLLGEVNVTREEQLGFFGGEDADELSMQFDFIGNQRLYLALAREEAAPLVEALASRPEISVGSQWANFARNHDELTLDQLSDDERDEVFAAFAPEQSQRIHGRGIVRRLPPMVDGDLRRVRLVHSLVFSLPGAPVLYYGEEIGMGENADIPGRSAVRTPMQWSSAANGGFSRADAADLIAAPPGGGFGPEHVNAAAQLQDPDSLLAHVKGLAWLYRRSPEIGWGEYTHLPCDEASVLAHRMSASTGSTVAVHNLASNPRTAHLTLPDTPAGARLVDSLGGESLPLGEDGTVSVSLDGYGARWFRVVTEESRRLV
;
A
#
# COMPACT_ATOMS: atom_id res chain seq x y z
N GLY A 1 -0.98 -20.97 45.99
CA GLY A 1 -2.25 -21.12 46.73
C GLY A 1 -2.18 -22.12 47.88
N GLY A 2 -1.83 -23.39 47.64
CA GLY A 2 -2.01 -24.48 48.62
C GLY A 2 -1.18 -24.45 49.92
N ARG A 3 -0.23 -23.52 50.07
CA ARG A 3 0.62 -23.40 51.28
C ARG A 3 0.10 -22.40 52.32
N LEU A 4 -0.95 -21.62 52.03
CA LEU A 4 -1.54 -20.61 52.92
C LEU A 4 -0.45 -19.67 53.51
N ILE A 5 -0.56 -19.28 54.80
CA ILE A 5 0.36 -18.32 55.44
C ILE A 5 1.82 -18.78 55.45
N ARG A 6 2.09 -20.10 55.40
CA ARG A 6 3.45 -20.63 55.29
C ARG A 6 4.14 -20.21 53.99
N GLY A 7 3.37 -19.92 52.94
CA GLY A 7 3.92 -19.46 51.67
C GLY A 7 4.66 -18.12 51.76
N TRP A 8 4.42 -17.34 52.81
CA TRP A 8 5.09 -16.06 53.03
C TRP A 8 6.59 -16.29 53.27
N GLU A 9 6.95 -17.05 54.30
CA GLU A 9 8.36 -17.31 54.66
C GLU A 9 9.01 -18.42 53.81
N GLU A 10 8.23 -19.32 53.19
CA GLU A 10 8.74 -20.47 52.42
C GLU A 10 8.77 -20.25 50.89
N GLY A 11 8.81 -19.00 50.44
CA GLY A 11 8.84 -18.72 49.01
C GLY A 11 8.82 -17.24 48.62
N TRP A 12 7.63 -16.65 48.48
CA TRP A 12 7.46 -15.50 47.59
C TRP A 12 7.88 -14.14 48.16
N LEU A 13 8.14 -14.01 49.47
CA LEU A 13 8.53 -12.73 50.09
C LEU A 13 9.85 -12.19 49.56
N ASP A 14 10.81 -13.07 49.26
CA ASP A 14 12.15 -12.69 48.79
C ASP A 14 12.25 -12.57 47.26
N LEU A 15 11.22 -13.04 46.54
CA LEU A 15 11.14 -13.00 45.08
C LEU A 15 11.45 -11.63 44.45
N PRO A 16 11.00 -10.48 45.02
CA PRO A 16 11.35 -9.15 44.52
C PRO A 16 12.87 -8.89 44.42
N LEU A 17 13.61 -9.40 45.40
CA LEU A 17 15.06 -9.26 45.51
C LEU A 17 15.76 -10.30 44.64
N GLU A 18 15.32 -11.55 44.69
CA GLU A 18 15.89 -12.64 43.89
C GLU A 18 15.78 -12.36 42.38
N VAL A 19 14.60 -11.93 41.92
CA VAL A 19 14.40 -11.54 40.51
C VAL A 19 15.14 -10.25 40.19
N GLY A 20 15.24 -9.33 41.15
CA GLY A 20 16.04 -8.12 41.02
C GLY A 20 17.53 -8.43 40.78
N ASP A 21 18.12 -9.32 41.57
CA ASP A 21 19.52 -9.73 41.44
C ASP A 21 19.78 -10.54 40.16
N ALA A 22 18.85 -11.41 39.79
CA ALA A 22 18.90 -12.11 38.51
C ALA A 22 18.89 -11.12 37.33
N LEU A 23 18.02 -10.12 37.36
CA LEU A 23 17.98 -9.05 36.35
C LEU A 23 19.25 -8.20 36.37
N GLY A 24 19.74 -7.84 37.56
CA GLY A 24 20.93 -7.03 37.77
C GLY A 24 22.17 -7.64 37.13
N SER A 25 22.38 -8.93 37.37
CA SER A 25 23.52 -9.69 36.84
C SER A 25 23.38 -10.03 35.35
N ALA A 26 22.18 -10.37 34.87
CA ALA A 26 21.98 -10.81 33.49
C ALA A 26 21.90 -9.66 32.49
N VAL A 27 21.42 -8.47 32.92
CA VAL A 27 21.02 -7.40 32.00
C VAL A 27 21.58 -6.04 32.37
N LEU A 28 21.63 -5.68 33.67
CA LEU A 28 21.84 -4.29 34.09
C LEU A 28 23.31 -3.92 34.39
N GLY A 29 24.21 -4.91 34.45
CA GLY A 29 25.58 -4.70 34.92
C GLY A 29 25.61 -4.18 36.36
N ALA A 30 24.73 -4.72 37.22
CA ALA A 30 24.60 -4.32 38.61
C ALA A 30 24.93 -5.48 39.56
N ALA A 31 25.74 -5.21 40.57
CA ALA A 31 26.04 -6.16 41.65
C ALA A 31 24.79 -6.52 42.46
N ALA A 32 24.82 -7.72 43.06
CA ALA A 32 23.74 -8.25 43.88
C ALA A 32 23.38 -7.30 45.05
N GLY A 33 22.10 -7.26 45.40
CA GLY A 33 21.54 -6.41 46.44
C GLY A 33 21.31 -4.95 46.02
N GLN A 34 21.36 -4.62 44.73
CA GLN A 34 21.13 -3.25 44.22
C GLN A 34 19.83 -3.07 43.44
N THR A 35 19.14 -4.16 43.10
CA THR A 35 17.94 -4.13 42.25
C THR A 35 16.76 -4.84 42.91
N VAL A 36 15.55 -4.31 42.74
CA VAL A 36 14.28 -4.97 43.11
C VAL A 36 13.28 -4.89 41.97
N VAL A 37 12.42 -5.89 41.87
CA VAL A 37 11.19 -5.85 41.05
C VAL A 37 10.00 -5.56 41.97
N ALA A 38 9.20 -4.54 41.70
CA ALA A 38 8.18 -4.09 42.64
C ALA A 38 6.99 -3.39 41.97
N ASP A 39 6.72 -2.13 42.32
CA ASP A 39 5.56 -1.34 41.88
C ASP A 39 5.59 -1.06 40.36
N SER A 40 4.66 -0.25 39.85
CA SER A 40 4.71 0.23 38.46
C SER A 40 5.88 1.19 38.21
N THR A 41 6.28 1.37 36.96
CA THR A 41 7.39 2.26 36.56
C THR A 41 7.21 3.65 37.12
N THR A 42 6.02 4.23 37.00
CA THR A 42 5.69 5.57 37.53
C THR A 42 5.89 5.67 39.04
N VAL A 43 5.47 4.65 39.80
CA VAL A 43 5.59 4.65 41.27
C VAL A 43 7.05 4.52 41.69
N LEU A 44 7.81 3.64 41.05
CA LEU A 44 9.25 3.51 41.32
C LEU A 44 10.01 4.78 40.93
N LEU A 45 9.73 5.35 39.77
CA LEU A 45 10.34 6.60 39.31
C LEU A 45 10.08 7.74 40.31
N TYR A 46 8.83 7.92 40.77
CA TYR A 46 8.50 8.89 41.81
C TYR A 46 9.30 8.63 43.10
N LYS A 47 9.33 7.37 43.57
CA LYS A 47 10.03 7.00 44.81
C LYS A 47 11.52 7.32 44.75
N LEU A 48 12.17 6.98 43.64
CA LEU A 48 13.59 7.21 43.43
C LEU A 48 13.90 8.70 43.25
N ALA A 49 13.18 9.39 42.36
CA ALA A 49 13.39 10.81 42.08
C ALA A 49 13.17 11.66 43.34
N ARG A 50 12.06 11.46 44.05
CA ARG A 50 11.77 12.20 45.28
C ARG A 50 12.84 11.90 46.34
N ALA A 51 13.23 10.64 46.54
CA ALA A 51 14.25 10.30 47.53
C ALA A 51 15.58 11.03 47.23
N ALA A 52 16.01 11.05 45.97
CA ALA A 52 17.20 11.77 45.51
C ALA A 52 17.10 13.27 45.75
N ILE A 53 16.00 13.89 45.31
CA ILE A 53 15.76 15.33 45.42
C ILE A 53 15.76 15.76 46.89
N ALA A 54 15.09 15.01 47.76
CA ALA A 54 15.05 15.32 49.18
C ALA A 54 16.44 15.25 49.83
N ARG A 55 17.25 14.25 49.46
CA ARG A 55 18.63 14.12 49.95
C ARG A 55 19.53 15.25 49.45
N GLN A 56 19.33 15.70 48.21
CA GLN A 56 20.09 16.79 47.61
C GLN A 56 19.65 18.18 48.12
N ALA A 57 18.38 18.34 48.50
CA ALA A 57 17.88 19.55 49.14
C ALA A 57 18.56 19.84 50.49
N GLU A 58 18.95 18.80 51.25
CA GLU A 58 19.77 18.95 52.47
C GLU A 58 21.13 19.61 52.19
N GLN A 59 21.59 19.57 50.94
CA GLN A 59 22.84 20.16 50.47
C GLN A 59 22.61 21.49 49.74
N GLY A 60 21.40 22.04 49.77
CA GLY A 60 21.05 23.30 49.12
C GLY A 60 20.84 23.21 47.60
N ARG A 61 20.64 22.01 47.06
CA ARG A 61 20.41 21.75 45.63
C ARG A 61 18.92 21.52 45.36
N ASP A 62 18.37 22.25 44.41
CA ASP A 62 16.93 22.30 44.14
C ASP A 62 16.58 22.41 42.65
N GLU A 63 17.55 22.24 41.75
CA GLU A 63 17.31 22.23 40.30
C GLU A 63 17.26 20.79 39.76
N ILE A 64 16.28 20.48 38.92
CA ILE A 64 16.05 19.15 38.35
C ILE A 64 16.16 19.27 36.83
N VAL A 65 17.08 18.51 36.22
CA VAL A 65 17.29 18.50 34.78
C VAL A 65 16.52 17.34 34.14
N VAL A 66 15.77 17.65 33.08
CA VAL A 66 14.99 16.69 32.30
C VAL A 66 14.84 17.17 30.85
N ASP A 67 14.67 16.24 29.92
CA ASP A 67 14.46 16.51 28.50
C ASP A 67 12.99 16.76 28.13
N THR A 68 12.74 17.58 27.10
CA THR A 68 11.39 17.88 26.58
C THR A 68 10.75 16.70 25.84
N ASP A 69 11.53 15.82 25.20
CA ASP A 69 11.05 14.59 24.52
C ASP A 69 11.17 13.32 25.38
N ASN A 70 11.60 13.42 26.65
CA ASN A 70 11.53 12.30 27.59
C ASN A 70 10.08 11.79 27.72
N PHE A 71 9.93 10.51 28.08
CA PHE A 71 8.63 9.87 28.11
C PHE A 71 7.68 10.62 29.07
N PRO A 72 6.38 10.80 28.74
CA PRO A 72 5.50 11.67 29.51
C PRO A 72 5.43 11.39 31.01
N THR A 73 5.51 10.13 31.44
CA THR A 73 5.54 9.78 32.88
C THR A 73 6.69 10.48 33.61
N ASP A 74 7.88 10.53 33.02
CA ASP A 74 9.06 11.11 33.65
C ASP A 74 8.85 12.60 33.88
N ARG A 75 8.40 13.30 32.83
CA ARG A 75 8.13 14.74 32.85
C ARG A 75 7.04 15.08 33.84
N TYR A 76 5.90 14.38 33.80
CA TYR A 76 4.76 14.66 34.68
C TYR A 76 5.07 14.39 36.14
N VAL A 77 5.84 13.33 36.44
CA VAL A 77 6.25 13.03 37.82
C VAL A 77 7.22 14.10 38.33
N LEU A 78 8.19 14.53 37.52
CA LEU A 78 9.13 15.58 37.93
C LEU A 78 8.48 16.95 38.06
N GLU A 79 7.52 17.30 37.20
CA GLU A 79 6.67 18.50 37.36
C GLU A 79 5.90 18.45 38.67
N GLY A 80 5.31 17.30 39.00
CA GLY A 80 4.61 17.09 40.27
C GLY A 80 5.53 17.23 41.49
N ILE A 81 6.71 16.60 41.45
CA ILE A 81 7.70 16.70 42.52
C ILE A 81 8.20 18.14 42.66
N ALA A 82 8.52 18.82 41.56
CA ALA A 82 8.98 20.20 41.58
C ALA A 82 7.94 21.13 42.22
N ALA A 83 6.67 20.95 41.89
CA ALA A 83 5.58 21.68 42.53
C ALA A 83 5.43 21.34 44.03
N GLU A 84 5.61 20.07 44.41
CA GLU A 84 5.54 19.60 45.81
C GLU A 84 6.69 20.17 46.66
N THR A 85 7.91 20.21 46.11
CA THR A 85 9.14 20.55 46.85
C THR A 85 9.59 21.99 46.68
N GLY A 86 9.01 22.72 45.72
CA GLY A 86 9.50 24.05 45.32
C GLY A 86 10.78 24.02 44.49
N SER A 87 11.14 22.86 43.94
CA SER A 87 12.31 22.71 43.05
C SER A 87 12.07 23.35 41.68
N THR A 88 13.15 23.71 40.99
CA THR A 88 13.10 24.31 39.64
C THR A 88 13.41 23.27 38.57
N LEU A 89 12.56 23.13 37.56
CA LEU A 89 12.87 22.31 36.38
C LEU A 89 13.76 23.08 35.39
N ARG A 90 14.81 22.40 34.92
CA ARG A 90 15.71 22.82 33.85
C ARG A 90 15.49 21.89 32.67
N TRP A 91 14.93 22.43 31.60
CA TRP A 91 14.60 21.66 30.41
C TRP A 91 15.79 21.61 29.44
N ILE A 92 16.11 20.42 28.96
CA ILE A 92 16.90 20.23 27.74
C ILE A 92 15.90 20.22 26.58
N ASP A 93 16.12 21.07 25.59
CA ASP A 93 15.31 21.08 24.37
C ASP A 93 16.05 20.29 23.27
N SER A 94 15.78 18.99 23.19
CA SER A 94 16.45 18.11 22.22
C SER A 94 15.64 17.96 20.93
N ASP A 95 16.35 17.82 19.81
CA ASP A 95 15.71 17.40 18.56
C ASP A 95 15.24 15.93 18.71
N PRO A 96 13.95 15.63 18.53
CA PRO A 96 13.42 14.28 18.70
C PRO A 96 14.15 13.23 17.86
N GLY A 97 14.75 13.60 16.71
CA GLY A 97 15.52 12.69 15.85
C GLY A 97 16.90 12.33 16.39
N SER A 98 17.53 13.20 17.19
CA SER A 98 18.92 13.06 17.64
C SER A 98 19.11 12.94 19.16
N GLY A 99 18.05 13.14 19.95
CA GLY A 99 18.03 12.90 21.39
C GLY A 99 19.03 13.76 22.19
N VAL A 100 19.25 13.40 23.47
CA VAL A 100 20.15 14.14 24.37
C VAL A 100 21.57 13.57 24.35
N GLY A 101 22.54 14.42 24.03
CA GLY A 101 23.97 14.13 24.13
C GLY A 101 24.67 14.85 25.28
N PRO A 102 25.95 14.53 25.55
CA PRO A 102 26.75 15.20 26.58
C PRO A 102 26.88 16.73 26.39
N ASP A 103 26.87 17.21 25.14
CA ASP A 103 27.00 18.65 24.85
C ASP A 103 25.76 19.46 25.28
N ASP A 104 24.61 18.80 25.41
CA ASP A 104 23.34 19.42 25.80
C ASP A 104 23.23 19.66 27.31
N LEU A 105 24.09 19.03 28.11
CA LEU A 105 24.07 19.14 29.57
C LEU A 105 24.76 20.41 30.09
N ALA A 106 25.86 20.83 29.46
CA ALA A 106 26.66 21.96 29.92
C ALA A 106 25.86 23.26 30.15
N PRO A 107 24.85 23.62 29.32
CA PRO A 107 24.03 24.81 29.53
C PRO A 107 23.04 24.73 30.71
N VAL A 108 22.69 23.52 31.16
CA VAL A 108 21.62 23.29 32.15
C VAL A 108 22.11 22.75 33.49
N LEU A 109 23.36 22.27 33.56
CA LEU A 109 23.99 21.85 34.80
C LEU A 109 24.56 23.03 35.59
N GLY A 110 24.52 22.93 36.91
CA GLY A 110 25.14 23.89 37.83
C GLY A 110 25.24 23.38 39.27
N GLU A 111 25.79 24.21 40.15
CA GLU A 111 26.01 23.85 41.56
C GLU A 111 24.71 23.57 42.34
N ARG A 112 23.57 24.03 41.82
CA ARG A 112 22.23 23.79 42.41
C ARG A 112 21.53 22.56 41.82
N THR A 113 22.10 21.92 40.82
CA THR A 113 21.50 20.72 40.22
C THR A 113 21.47 19.59 41.24
N ALA A 114 20.27 19.11 41.53
CA ALA A 114 19.97 18.02 42.45
C ALA A 114 19.90 16.68 41.72
N LEU A 115 19.16 16.63 40.62
CA LEU A 115 18.88 15.40 39.88
C LEU A 115 18.90 15.64 38.38
N VAL A 116 19.54 14.75 37.64
CA VAL A 116 19.41 14.61 36.19
C VAL A 116 18.62 13.33 35.90
N LEU A 117 17.49 13.44 35.21
CA LEU A 117 16.70 12.29 34.80
C LEU A 117 16.56 12.29 33.28
N LEU A 118 17.11 11.26 32.64
CA LEU A 118 17.09 11.09 31.19
C LEU A 118 16.74 9.65 30.81
N SER A 119 16.13 9.50 29.63
CA SER A 119 15.94 8.19 29.00
C SER A 119 17.26 7.70 28.42
N HIS A 120 17.65 6.45 28.69
CA HIS A 120 18.84 5.87 28.06
C HIS A 120 18.61 5.60 26.56
N VAL A 121 17.40 5.16 26.19
CA VAL A 121 16.97 5.09 24.79
C VAL A 121 15.72 5.96 24.61
N ALA A 122 15.80 6.94 23.72
CA ALA A 122 14.67 7.83 23.40
C ALA A 122 13.50 7.01 22.82
N TYR A 123 12.30 7.18 23.38
CA TYR A 123 11.16 6.32 23.04
C TYR A 123 10.59 6.56 21.63
N ARG A 124 10.89 7.73 21.04
CA ARG A 124 10.37 8.19 19.74
C ARG A 124 11.31 7.86 18.59
N SER A 125 12.59 8.21 18.69
CA SER A 125 13.59 8.00 17.62
C SER A 125 14.45 6.75 17.80
N GLY A 126 14.48 6.18 19.01
CA GLY A 126 15.41 5.11 19.32
C GLY A 126 16.85 5.59 19.49
N PHE A 127 17.07 6.89 19.70
CA PHE A 127 18.39 7.43 20.03
C PHE A 127 18.96 6.80 21.31
N LEU A 128 20.21 6.34 21.28
CA LEU A 128 20.93 5.76 22.42
C LEU A 128 21.86 6.82 23.04
N ALA A 129 21.59 7.19 24.29
CA ALA A 129 22.36 8.20 25.02
C ALA A 129 23.69 7.63 25.56
N ASP A 130 24.75 8.44 25.60
CA ASP A 130 26.00 8.09 26.26
C ASP A 130 25.86 8.20 27.78
N ALA A 131 25.33 7.13 28.38
CA ALA A 131 25.01 7.11 29.80
C ALA A 131 26.24 7.32 30.70
N ALA A 132 27.41 6.87 30.28
CA ALA A 132 28.65 7.02 31.04
C ALA A 132 29.12 8.48 31.06
N ALA A 133 29.20 9.13 29.89
CA ALA A 133 29.62 10.52 29.79
C ALA A 133 28.64 11.47 30.49
N ILE A 134 27.34 11.26 30.29
CA ILE A 134 26.28 12.04 30.94
C ILE A 134 26.33 11.87 32.45
N THR A 135 26.53 10.64 32.96
CA THR A 135 26.64 10.40 34.40
C THR A 135 27.86 11.10 34.99
N ALA A 136 29.01 11.03 34.31
CA ALA A 136 30.22 11.72 34.74
C ALA A 136 30.04 13.25 34.83
N GLN A 137 29.44 13.89 33.82
CA GLN A 137 29.18 15.33 33.83
C GLN A 137 28.20 15.75 34.93
N ALA A 138 27.14 14.97 35.15
CA ALA A 138 26.21 15.23 36.25
C ALA A 138 26.90 15.15 37.62
N HIS A 139 27.79 14.18 37.81
CA HIS A 139 28.59 14.03 39.02
C HIS A 139 29.61 15.14 39.21
N GLU A 140 30.22 15.66 38.14
CA GLU A 140 31.10 16.83 38.18
C GLU A 140 30.35 18.08 38.69
N ALA A 141 29.07 18.22 38.33
CA ALA A 141 28.20 19.26 38.88
C ALA A 141 27.70 18.94 40.31
N GLY A 142 27.92 17.72 40.81
CA GLY A 142 27.49 17.21 42.12
C GLY A 142 26.03 16.75 42.19
N ALA A 143 25.37 16.59 41.03
CA ALA A 143 24.01 16.08 40.93
C ALA A 143 23.98 14.55 41.00
N LEU A 144 22.83 13.98 41.37
CA LEU A 144 22.56 12.54 41.18
C LEU A 144 21.96 12.29 39.80
N VAL A 145 22.08 11.06 39.30
CA VAL A 145 21.46 10.62 38.05
C VAL A 145 20.44 9.51 38.26
N LEU A 146 19.27 9.66 37.64
CA LEU A 146 18.25 8.63 37.53
C LEU A 146 18.01 8.29 36.06
N TRP A 147 18.39 7.09 35.65
CA TRP A 147 18.16 6.61 34.28
C TRP A 147 16.78 5.96 34.13
N ASP A 148 15.99 6.40 33.15
CA ASP A 148 14.91 5.57 32.61
C ASP A 148 15.47 4.61 31.55
N ALA A 149 15.48 3.33 31.88
CA ALA A 149 15.97 2.24 31.05
C ALA A 149 14.83 1.40 30.44
N SER A 150 13.60 1.92 30.43
CA SER A 150 12.41 1.23 29.93
C SER A 150 12.51 0.78 28.48
N HIS A 151 13.23 1.52 27.62
CA HIS A 151 13.47 1.17 26.22
C HIS A 151 14.81 0.46 25.98
N SER A 152 15.55 0.17 27.05
CA SER A 152 16.93 -0.34 27.00
C SER A 152 17.04 -1.76 27.55
N VAL A 153 16.39 -2.02 28.69
CA VAL A 153 16.50 -3.27 29.43
C VAL A 153 16.11 -4.46 28.56
N GLY A 154 17.03 -5.42 28.42
CA GLY A 154 16.83 -6.63 27.62
C GLY A 154 17.04 -6.44 26.11
N SER A 155 17.46 -5.26 25.65
CA SER A 155 17.71 -5.01 24.21
C SER A 155 19.02 -4.31 23.88
N VAL A 156 19.53 -3.46 24.77
CA VAL A 156 20.86 -2.83 24.65
C VAL A 156 21.65 -3.07 25.94
N PRO A 157 22.99 -3.13 25.89
CA PRO A 157 23.82 -3.29 27.08
C PRO A 157 23.56 -2.17 28.09
N LEU A 158 23.44 -2.54 29.36
CA LEU A 158 23.39 -1.63 30.50
C LEU A 158 24.54 -2.00 31.43
N GLU A 159 25.31 -1.01 31.87
CA GLU A 159 26.47 -1.20 32.75
C GLU A 159 26.36 -0.24 33.94
N LEU A 160 25.27 -0.33 34.71
CA LEU A 160 24.90 0.67 35.71
C LEU A 160 26.00 0.92 36.76
N ASP A 161 26.68 -0.13 37.24
CA ASP A 161 27.78 0.03 38.19
C ASP A 161 29.00 0.69 37.51
N ALA A 162 29.34 0.28 36.28
CA ALA A 162 30.51 0.78 35.57
C ALA A 162 30.34 2.24 35.13
N TRP A 163 29.12 2.65 34.77
CA TRP A 163 28.76 4.04 34.48
C TRP A 163 28.74 4.91 35.74
N GLY A 164 28.74 4.29 36.93
CA GLY A 164 28.54 5.00 38.17
C GLY A 164 27.12 5.50 38.36
N ALA A 165 26.10 4.91 37.69
CA ALA A 165 24.71 5.34 37.85
C ALA A 165 24.30 5.32 39.33
N ASP A 166 23.54 6.34 39.78
CA ASP A 166 23.06 6.41 41.16
C ASP A 166 21.76 5.63 41.33
N LEU A 167 20.85 5.83 40.38
CA LEU A 167 19.50 5.29 40.36
C LEU A 167 19.13 4.90 38.92
N ALA A 168 18.31 3.87 38.78
CA ALA A 168 17.70 3.54 37.49
C ALA A 168 16.33 2.88 37.70
N VAL A 169 15.46 3.03 36.72
CA VAL A 169 14.13 2.42 36.70
C VAL A 169 13.83 1.91 35.30
N GLY A 170 13.01 0.86 35.20
CA GLY A 170 12.55 0.40 33.90
C GLY A 170 11.30 -0.45 33.98
N CYS A 171 10.50 -0.41 32.93
CA CYS A 171 9.42 -1.39 32.75
C CYS A 171 9.96 -2.78 32.40
N SER A 172 9.12 -3.80 32.55
CA SER A 172 9.45 -5.20 32.23
C SER A 172 8.56 -5.82 31.14
N TYR A 173 7.52 -5.12 30.69
CA TYR A 173 6.56 -5.66 29.73
C TYR A 173 7.00 -5.53 28.26
N LYS A 174 8.16 -4.91 28.00
CA LYS A 174 8.75 -4.75 26.65
C LYS A 174 9.71 -5.92 26.37
N TYR A 175 11.02 -5.68 26.26
CA TYR A 175 11.99 -6.72 25.91
C TYR A 175 12.24 -7.79 26.99
N LEU A 176 11.71 -7.59 28.21
CA LEU A 176 11.65 -8.64 29.23
C LEU A 176 10.35 -9.46 29.17
N ASN A 177 9.45 -9.18 28.22
CA ASN A 177 8.24 -9.96 27.92
C ASN A 177 7.33 -10.26 29.12
N GLY A 178 7.31 -9.41 30.15
CA GLY A 178 6.49 -9.62 31.35
C GLY A 178 4.97 -9.54 31.13
N GLY A 179 4.52 -9.00 29.98
CA GLY A 179 3.12 -8.85 29.62
C GLY A 179 2.39 -7.66 30.28
N PRO A 180 1.13 -7.41 29.91
CA PRO A 180 0.35 -6.28 30.44
C PRO A 180 0.21 -6.35 31.97
N GLY A 181 0.54 -5.25 32.65
CA GLY A 181 0.47 -5.17 34.12
C GLY A 181 1.68 -5.74 34.85
N ALA A 182 2.74 -6.14 34.14
CA ALA A 182 3.98 -6.60 34.76
C ALA A 182 4.63 -5.52 35.65
N PRO A 183 5.25 -5.92 36.78
CA PRO A 183 5.94 -5.00 37.67
C PRO A 183 7.17 -4.38 37.04
N ALA A 184 7.48 -3.14 37.42
CA ALA A 184 8.73 -2.51 37.05
C ALA A 184 9.86 -2.92 38.00
N TRP A 185 11.07 -2.51 37.66
CA TRP A 185 12.24 -2.69 38.51
C TRP A 185 12.87 -1.35 38.86
N ALA A 186 13.57 -1.32 39.99
CA ALA A 186 14.33 -0.18 40.49
C ALA A 186 15.73 -0.63 40.88
N TYR A 187 16.73 0.14 40.46
CA TYR A 187 18.11 0.04 40.88
C TYR A 187 18.45 1.23 41.78
N VAL A 188 19.11 0.95 42.91
CA VAL A 188 19.71 1.96 43.78
C VAL A 188 21.12 1.50 44.12
N ALA A 189 22.09 2.30 43.73
CA ALA A 189 23.48 2.03 44.05
C ALA A 189 23.64 1.85 45.58
N SER A 190 24.38 0.82 45.97
CA SER A 190 24.64 0.44 47.37
C SER A 190 25.07 1.61 48.25
N ARG A 191 25.90 2.51 47.71
CA ARG A 191 26.35 3.76 48.36
C ARG A 191 25.22 4.72 48.77
N HIS A 192 24.06 4.62 48.14
CA HIS A 192 22.89 5.48 48.39
C HIS A 192 21.79 4.80 49.21
N GLN A 193 21.78 3.46 49.31
CA GLN A 193 20.70 2.74 49.98
C GLN A 193 20.55 3.13 51.46
N GLY A 194 21.65 3.39 52.17
CA GLY A 194 21.61 3.80 53.58
C GLY A 194 21.10 5.23 53.80
N SER A 195 21.29 6.12 52.82
CA SER A 195 21.05 7.56 52.94
C SER A 195 19.75 8.03 52.29
N LEU A 196 19.25 7.32 51.27
CA LEU A 196 18.01 7.66 50.60
C LEU A 196 16.80 7.07 51.35
N ALA A 197 15.76 7.88 51.47
CA ALA A 197 14.48 7.49 52.07
C ALA A 197 13.35 7.67 51.06
N GLN A 198 12.72 6.55 50.67
CA GLN A 198 11.60 6.55 49.74
C GLN A 198 10.31 7.12 50.38
N PRO A 199 9.51 7.91 49.64
CA PRO A 199 8.37 8.66 50.20
C PRO A 199 7.11 7.82 50.46
N VAL A 200 6.97 6.65 49.84
CA VAL A 200 5.78 5.77 49.94
C VAL A 200 6.06 4.63 50.92
N GLN A 201 6.20 4.95 52.20
CA GLN A 201 6.51 3.97 53.24
C GLN A 201 5.43 2.91 53.37
N GLY A 202 5.81 1.62 53.43
CA GLY A 202 4.86 0.52 53.55
C GLY A 202 5.45 -0.70 54.24
N TRP A 203 4.59 -1.66 54.53
CA TRP A 203 4.89 -2.76 55.46
C TRP A 203 5.97 -3.74 54.97
N MET A 204 6.24 -3.81 53.65
CA MET A 204 7.32 -4.65 53.10
C MET A 204 8.72 -4.03 53.26
N GLY A 205 8.80 -2.70 53.34
CA GLY A 205 10.05 -1.95 53.47
C GLY A 205 10.55 -1.77 54.90
N VAL A 206 9.84 -2.33 55.90
CA VAL A 206 10.17 -2.17 57.33
C VAL A 206 11.18 -3.21 57.79
N ALA A 207 11.98 -2.91 58.80
CA ALA A 207 12.95 -3.85 59.36
C ALA A 207 12.30 -5.16 59.84
N ASP A 208 11.26 -5.08 60.67
CA ASP A 208 10.54 -6.23 61.25
C ASP A 208 9.06 -6.27 60.80
N MET A 209 8.78 -6.93 59.67
CA MET A 209 7.46 -6.90 59.01
C MET A 209 6.30 -7.41 59.87
N PHE A 210 6.54 -8.39 60.74
CA PHE A 210 5.52 -9.02 61.58
C PHE A 210 5.47 -8.49 63.01
N GLU A 211 6.39 -7.61 63.41
CA GLU A 211 6.30 -6.93 64.71
C GLU A 211 5.12 -5.97 64.74
N MET A 212 4.74 -5.40 63.59
CA MET A 212 3.61 -4.45 63.46
C MET A 212 3.70 -3.30 64.47
N GLY A 213 4.93 -2.82 64.71
CA GLY A 213 5.22 -1.77 65.69
C GLY A 213 4.61 -0.40 65.34
N PRO A 214 4.64 0.56 66.29
CA PRO A 214 3.93 1.84 66.16
C PRO A 214 4.53 2.85 65.17
N GLY A 215 5.70 2.58 64.58
CA GLY A 215 6.40 3.53 63.71
C GLY A 215 7.21 2.86 62.60
N TYR A 216 7.51 3.61 61.54
CA TYR A 216 8.26 3.11 60.38
C TYR A 216 9.77 3.13 60.66
N ARG A 217 10.36 1.93 60.79
CA ARG A 217 11.82 1.73 60.77
C ARG A 217 12.20 1.04 59.46
N PRO A 218 12.91 1.70 58.54
CA PRO A 218 13.24 1.12 57.25
C PRO A 218 14.15 -0.11 57.40
N ALA A 219 13.97 -1.10 56.54
CA ALA A 219 14.87 -2.23 56.39
C ALA A 219 16.27 -1.78 55.97
N GLU A 220 17.23 -2.71 56.10
CA GLU A 220 18.56 -2.55 55.52
C GLU A 220 18.55 -2.90 54.02
N GLY A 221 19.48 -2.30 53.29
CA GLY A 221 19.69 -2.57 51.87
C GLY A 221 18.50 -2.22 50.97
N MET A 222 18.41 -2.90 49.83
CA MET A 222 17.43 -2.60 48.78
C MET A 222 15.98 -2.87 49.20
N ARG A 223 15.74 -3.76 50.18
CA ARG A 223 14.40 -4.09 50.67
C ARG A 223 13.63 -2.85 51.17
N ARG A 224 14.34 -1.83 51.66
CA ARG A 224 13.73 -0.57 52.15
C ARG A 224 13.00 0.22 51.06
N PHE A 225 13.26 -0.08 49.79
CA PHE A 225 12.60 0.54 48.65
C PHE A 225 11.30 -0.18 48.25
N LEU A 226 10.92 -1.26 48.93
CA LEU A 226 9.60 -1.88 48.79
C LEU A 226 8.55 -1.13 49.63
N SER A 227 7.33 -1.04 49.10
CA SER A 227 6.20 -0.40 49.80
C SER A 227 5.16 -1.44 50.20
N GLY A 228 4.45 -1.99 49.22
CA GLY A 228 3.37 -2.94 49.43
C GLY A 228 3.75 -4.36 49.05
N THR A 229 2.77 -5.25 49.18
CA THR A 229 2.89 -6.65 48.76
C THR A 229 3.30 -6.74 47.29
N PRO A 230 4.37 -7.47 46.94
CA PRO A 230 4.85 -7.56 45.57
C PRO A 230 3.85 -8.27 44.64
N PRO A 231 3.74 -7.84 43.37
CA PRO A 231 2.91 -8.50 42.36
C PRO A 231 3.55 -9.79 41.83
N ILE A 232 3.52 -10.84 42.64
CA ILE A 232 4.21 -12.12 42.40
C ILE A 232 3.90 -12.74 41.03
N THR A 233 2.63 -12.75 40.59
CA THR A 233 2.25 -13.34 39.29
C THR A 233 2.98 -12.68 38.12
N GLY A 234 3.15 -11.35 38.16
CA GLY A 234 3.88 -10.64 37.11
C GLY A 234 5.40 -10.88 37.18
N MET A 235 5.96 -11.09 38.37
CA MET A 235 7.38 -11.43 38.53
C MET A 235 7.72 -12.79 37.94
N LEU A 236 6.84 -13.78 38.11
CA LEU A 236 7.04 -15.12 37.55
C LEU A 236 7.15 -15.08 36.02
N ALA A 237 6.36 -14.25 35.34
CA ALA A 237 6.42 -14.10 33.89
C ALA A 237 7.77 -13.53 33.38
N MET A 238 8.47 -12.73 34.21
CA MET A 238 9.75 -12.15 33.85
C MET A 238 10.93 -13.11 34.05
N GLN A 239 10.82 -14.08 34.96
CA GLN A 239 11.95 -14.95 35.35
C GLN A 239 12.51 -15.74 34.18
N ASP A 240 11.63 -16.35 33.38
CA ASP A 240 12.04 -17.17 32.25
C ASP A 240 12.75 -16.33 31.18
N MET A 241 12.28 -15.09 30.96
CA MET A 241 12.90 -14.18 30.00
C MET A 241 14.27 -13.70 30.49
N ILE A 242 14.41 -13.39 31.78
CA ILE A 242 15.69 -13.04 32.40
C ILE A 242 16.68 -14.22 32.30
N ALA A 243 16.22 -15.43 32.59
CA ALA A 243 17.03 -16.64 32.47
C ALA A 243 17.44 -16.91 31.02
N LEU A 244 16.55 -16.69 30.05
CA LEU A 244 16.86 -16.79 28.63
C LEU A 244 17.94 -15.78 28.24
N ILE A 245 17.80 -14.51 28.61
CA ILE A 245 18.82 -13.48 28.35
C ILE A 245 20.15 -13.87 29.01
N ALA A 246 20.14 -14.37 30.25
CA ALA A 246 21.35 -14.83 30.93
C ALA A 246 22.03 -15.99 30.18
N SER A 247 21.25 -16.89 29.57
CA SER A 247 21.78 -18.04 28.81
C SER A 247 22.39 -17.64 27.47
N VAL A 248 21.82 -16.62 26.79
CA VAL A 248 22.28 -16.14 25.48
C VAL A 248 23.36 -15.07 25.60
N GLY A 249 23.28 -14.24 26.63
CA GLY A 249 24.16 -13.11 26.89
C GLY A 249 23.76 -11.83 26.16
N MET A 250 23.89 -10.68 26.83
CA MET A 250 23.55 -9.38 26.27
C MET A 250 24.35 -9.00 25.03
N THR A 251 25.58 -9.51 24.88
CA THR A 251 26.39 -9.31 23.67
C THR A 251 25.71 -9.88 22.43
N ALA A 252 25.16 -11.09 22.51
CA ALA A 252 24.47 -11.72 21.38
C ALA A 252 23.11 -11.06 21.12
N VAL A 253 22.38 -10.69 22.18
CA VAL A 253 21.12 -9.91 22.07
C VAL A 253 21.37 -8.59 21.34
N ARG A 254 22.43 -7.86 21.72
CA ARG A 254 22.79 -6.59 21.08
C ARG A 254 23.22 -6.77 19.63
N ALA A 255 24.03 -7.79 19.33
CA ALA A 255 24.44 -8.08 17.95
C ALA A 255 23.21 -8.34 17.05
N LYS A 256 22.22 -9.12 17.52
CA LYS A 256 20.98 -9.33 16.77
C LYS A 256 20.11 -8.07 16.69
N SER A 257 20.05 -7.25 17.74
CA SER A 257 19.38 -5.94 17.73
C SER A 257 19.93 -5.01 16.64
N GLU A 258 21.25 -4.90 16.55
CA GLU A 258 21.92 -4.07 15.54
C GLU A 258 21.66 -4.59 14.12
N ALA A 259 21.76 -5.92 13.92
CA ALA A 259 21.47 -6.53 12.64
C ALA A 259 20.01 -6.35 12.21
N MET A 260 19.04 -6.56 13.11
CA MET A 260 17.61 -6.36 12.79
C MET A 260 17.29 -4.90 12.49
N THR A 261 17.81 -3.97 13.28
CA THR A 261 17.57 -2.54 13.02
C THR A 261 18.27 -2.06 11.75
N ALA A 262 19.44 -2.60 11.40
CA ALA A 262 20.10 -2.33 10.12
C ALA A 262 19.25 -2.85 8.95
N TYR A 263 18.79 -4.09 9.02
CA TYR A 263 17.93 -4.67 7.99
C TYR A 263 16.62 -3.90 7.82
N ALA A 264 15.98 -3.46 8.90
CA ALA A 264 14.80 -2.61 8.83
C ALA A 264 15.07 -1.29 8.10
N LEU A 265 16.25 -0.70 8.30
CA LEU A 265 16.65 0.53 7.61
C LEU A 265 16.96 0.28 6.13
N GLU A 266 17.59 -0.84 5.80
CA GLU A 266 17.81 -1.26 4.41
C GLU A 266 16.48 -1.44 3.67
N LEU A 267 15.50 -2.12 4.28
CA LEU A 267 14.16 -2.27 3.73
C LEU A 267 13.43 -0.92 3.60
N ALA A 268 13.54 -0.06 4.61
CA ALA A 268 12.94 1.27 4.55
C ALA A 268 13.54 2.11 3.41
N ASP A 269 14.87 2.10 3.26
CA ASP A 269 15.58 2.83 2.21
C ASP A 269 15.24 2.29 0.81
N ALA A 270 15.18 0.97 0.65
CA ALA A 270 14.85 0.34 -0.62
C ALA A 270 13.37 0.49 -1.01
N TRP A 271 12.45 0.32 -0.05
CA TRP A 271 11.02 0.18 -0.37
C TRP A 271 10.21 1.44 -0.05
N LEU A 272 10.52 2.15 1.02
CA LEU A 272 9.64 3.16 1.59
C LEU A 272 10.11 4.58 1.33
N VAL A 273 11.43 4.84 1.36
CA VAL A 273 12.01 6.16 1.06
C VAL A 273 11.66 6.66 -0.34
N PRO A 274 11.71 5.83 -1.42
CA PRO A 274 11.26 6.24 -2.76
C PRO A 274 9.77 6.63 -2.81
N ARG A 275 8.98 6.20 -1.82
CA ARG A 275 7.54 6.49 -1.68
C ARG A 275 7.27 7.66 -0.73
N GLY A 276 8.29 8.43 -0.35
CA GLY A 276 8.18 9.63 0.48
C GLY A 276 8.27 9.38 1.98
N VAL A 277 8.44 8.13 2.43
CA VAL A 277 8.60 7.81 3.86
C VAL A 277 9.97 8.29 4.35
N ARG A 278 10.01 8.99 5.49
CA ARG A 278 11.26 9.42 6.11
C ARG A 278 11.69 8.47 7.22
N VAL A 279 12.99 8.19 7.33
CA VAL A 279 13.56 7.54 8.50
C VAL A 279 13.76 8.58 9.62
N ALA A 280 13.19 8.33 10.79
CA ALA A 280 13.24 9.20 11.97
C ALA A 280 14.12 8.64 13.10
N THR A 281 14.94 7.64 12.79
CA THR A 281 15.86 6.96 13.70
C THR A 281 17.31 7.20 13.29
N PRO A 282 18.27 7.27 14.24
CA PRO A 282 19.69 7.38 13.91
C PRO A 282 20.20 6.23 13.02
N LEU A 283 20.92 6.57 11.95
CA LEU A 283 21.50 5.58 11.04
C LEU A 283 22.72 4.86 11.64
N ASP A 284 23.47 5.54 12.51
CA ASP A 284 24.62 4.97 13.20
C ASP A 284 24.17 3.94 14.25
N PRO A 285 24.55 2.64 14.12
CA PRO A 285 24.16 1.61 15.09
C PRO A 285 24.69 1.90 16.49
N ALA A 286 25.83 2.58 16.64
CA ALA A 286 26.39 2.94 17.95
C ALA A 286 25.54 3.98 18.70
N ARG A 287 24.68 4.71 17.97
CA ARG A 287 23.76 5.72 18.52
C ARG A 287 22.29 5.29 18.45
N ARG A 288 22.01 4.02 18.14
CA ARG A 288 20.66 3.47 17.95
C ARG A 288 20.34 2.35 18.94
N GLY A 289 19.14 2.42 19.52
CA GLY A 289 18.51 1.38 20.33
C GLY A 289 17.99 0.20 19.50
N SER A 290 17.03 -0.55 20.05
CA SER A 290 16.48 -1.75 19.39
C SER A 290 15.14 -1.53 18.69
N HIS A 291 14.85 -0.30 18.26
CA HIS A 291 13.66 0.00 17.47
C HIS A 291 13.98 1.02 16.38
N VAL A 292 13.18 1.01 15.32
CA VAL A 292 13.28 1.94 14.20
C VAL A 292 11.97 2.69 14.08
N THR A 293 12.03 3.98 13.79
CA THR A 293 10.87 4.82 13.54
C THR A 293 10.94 5.35 12.12
N ILE A 294 9.88 5.13 11.37
CA ILE A 294 9.64 5.68 10.04
C ILE A 294 8.46 6.65 10.12
N ALA A 295 8.45 7.70 9.30
CA ALA A 295 7.46 8.76 9.37
C ALA A 295 6.88 9.08 7.99
N HIS A 296 5.56 9.15 7.91
CA HIS A 296 4.81 9.55 6.73
C HIS A 296 3.40 10.00 7.14
N GLU A 297 2.88 11.05 6.51
CA GLU A 297 1.57 11.61 6.84
C GLU A 297 0.41 10.61 6.66
N SER A 298 0.53 9.68 5.71
CA SER A 298 -0.48 8.65 5.46
C SER A 298 -0.52 7.53 6.51
N PHE A 299 0.48 7.44 7.39
CA PHE A 299 0.56 6.35 8.36
C PHE A 299 -0.58 6.33 9.38
N ALA A 300 -1.18 7.48 9.66
CA ALA A 300 -2.39 7.54 10.50
C ALA A 300 -3.53 6.66 9.94
N GLY A 301 -3.68 6.61 8.61
CA GLY A 301 -4.66 5.78 7.91
C GLY A 301 -4.19 4.35 7.63
N LEU A 302 -2.87 4.11 7.55
CA LEU A 302 -2.29 2.79 7.30
C LEU A 302 -2.36 1.86 8.53
N VAL A 303 -2.13 2.40 9.73
CA VAL A 303 -2.01 1.60 10.97
C VAL A 303 -3.23 0.71 11.26
N PRO A 304 -4.48 1.19 11.14
CA PRO A 304 -5.65 0.33 11.30
C PRO A 304 -5.70 -0.84 10.31
N ARG A 305 -5.18 -0.67 9.07
CA ARG A 305 -5.11 -1.73 8.06
C ARG A 305 -4.12 -2.80 8.46
N LEU A 306 -2.91 -2.40 8.83
CA LEU A 306 -1.87 -3.31 9.32
C LEU A 306 -2.39 -4.13 10.50
N GLN A 307 -3.10 -3.47 11.44
CA GLN A 307 -3.68 -4.15 12.61
C GLN A 307 -4.72 -5.22 12.24
N ALA A 308 -5.51 -4.98 11.19
CA ALA A 308 -6.46 -5.97 10.67
C ALA A 308 -5.75 -7.19 10.07
N GLU A 309 -4.57 -6.99 9.47
CA GLU A 309 -3.69 -8.03 8.92
C GLU A 309 -2.84 -8.74 10.00
N GLY A 310 -3.06 -8.43 11.29
CA GLY A 310 -2.32 -9.01 12.41
C GLY A 310 -0.95 -8.36 12.67
N ILE A 311 -0.61 -7.30 11.92
CA ILE A 311 0.63 -6.53 12.09
C ILE A 311 0.32 -5.33 12.96
N VAL A 312 0.88 -5.29 14.18
CA VAL A 312 0.53 -4.26 15.16
C VAL A 312 1.66 -3.23 15.31
N PRO A 313 1.73 -2.19 14.46
CA PRO A 313 2.68 -1.10 14.60
C PRO A 313 2.29 -0.17 15.76
N ASP A 314 3.30 0.47 16.35
CA ASP A 314 3.09 1.47 17.40
C ASP A 314 3.12 2.88 16.79
N PHE A 315 1.94 3.45 16.57
CA PHE A 315 1.80 4.78 15.96
C PHE A 315 2.18 5.91 16.93
N ARG A 316 3.02 6.82 16.44
CA ARG A 316 3.57 7.98 17.15
C ARG A 316 3.20 9.25 16.42
N ARG A 317 2.26 10.00 16.99
CA ARG A 317 1.83 11.29 16.44
C ARG A 317 3.04 12.25 16.26
N PRO A 318 3.04 13.06 15.18
CA PRO A 318 1.95 13.21 14.22
C PRO A 318 1.89 12.15 13.11
N ASP A 319 3.01 11.55 12.73
CA ASP A 319 3.18 10.85 11.45
C ASP A 319 4.08 9.59 11.53
N GLY A 320 4.56 9.21 12.71
CA GLY A 320 5.53 8.12 12.88
C GLY A 320 4.89 6.75 13.12
N ILE A 321 5.46 5.70 12.55
CA ILE A 321 5.29 4.32 13.00
C ILE A 321 6.61 3.86 13.63
N ARG A 322 6.54 3.39 14.88
CA ARG A 322 7.66 2.75 15.56
C ARG A 322 7.59 1.23 15.39
N ILE A 323 8.65 0.69 14.83
CA ILE A 323 8.88 -0.74 14.62
C ILE A 323 9.68 -1.27 15.81
N GLY A 324 8.99 -1.95 16.73
CA GLY A 324 9.60 -2.52 17.93
C GLY A 324 10.27 -3.86 17.64
N LEU A 325 11.59 -3.89 17.54
CA LEU A 325 12.35 -5.09 17.18
C LEU A 325 12.90 -5.76 18.45
N SER A 326 12.22 -6.80 18.92
CA SER A 326 12.65 -7.58 20.08
C SER A 326 13.60 -8.69 19.65
N PRO A 327 14.90 -8.62 19.95
CA PRO A 327 15.88 -9.53 19.34
C PRO A 327 15.63 -11.00 19.65
N LEU A 328 15.06 -11.32 20.81
CA LEU A 328 14.86 -12.72 21.21
C LEU A 328 13.54 -13.32 20.72
N SER A 329 12.52 -12.50 20.46
CA SER A 329 11.20 -13.00 20.04
C SER A 329 10.87 -12.73 18.57
N THR A 330 11.56 -11.77 17.93
CA THR A 330 11.30 -11.37 16.54
C THR A 330 12.38 -11.96 15.62
N THR A 331 11.94 -12.53 14.51
CA THR A 331 12.77 -13.03 13.42
C THR A 331 13.00 -11.97 12.35
N PHE A 332 14.00 -12.15 11.49
CA PHE A 332 14.21 -11.26 10.33
C PHE A 332 13.05 -11.39 9.33
N ALA A 333 12.49 -12.58 9.15
CA ALA A 333 11.31 -12.81 8.32
C ALA A 333 10.08 -12.04 8.83
N GLU A 334 9.76 -12.09 10.13
CA GLU A 334 8.66 -11.29 10.70
C GLU A 334 8.87 -9.77 10.53
N LEU A 335 10.12 -9.31 10.59
CA LEU A 335 10.47 -7.93 10.31
C LEU A 335 10.22 -7.58 8.84
N GLU A 336 10.70 -8.40 7.91
CA GLU A 336 10.50 -8.20 6.47
C GLU A 336 9.01 -8.17 6.12
N LEU A 337 8.23 -9.12 6.65
CA LEU A 337 6.76 -9.17 6.54
C LEU A 337 6.11 -7.86 6.99
N GLY A 338 6.50 -7.38 8.18
CA GLY A 338 6.00 -6.12 8.72
C GLY A 338 6.33 -4.91 7.82
N MET A 339 7.50 -4.90 7.17
CA MET A 339 7.93 -3.85 6.26
C MET A 339 7.26 -3.93 4.89
N ALA A 340 7.02 -5.14 4.38
CA ALA A 340 6.34 -5.38 3.11
C ALA A 340 4.85 -4.99 3.19
N ALA A 341 4.16 -5.26 4.30
CA ALA A 341 2.77 -4.82 4.46
C ALA A 341 2.62 -3.29 4.48
N VAL A 342 3.68 -2.55 4.85
CA VAL A 342 3.71 -1.08 4.75
C VAL A 342 3.77 -0.62 3.28
N ARG A 343 4.13 -1.50 2.34
CA ARG A 343 4.40 -1.23 0.91
C ARG A 343 3.18 -1.41 -0.02
N ASP A 344 2.25 -2.34 0.24
CA ASP A 344 1.45 -2.98 -0.83
C ASP A 344 -0.02 -2.47 -1.05
N ASN A 345 -0.51 -2.58 -2.30
CA ASN A 345 -1.80 -2.04 -2.81
C ASN A 345 -2.61 -3.04 -3.69
N GLY A 346 -2.57 -4.35 -3.41
CA GLY A 346 -3.62 -5.32 -3.76
C GLY A 346 -3.62 -5.96 -5.15
N TYR A 347 -2.55 -5.85 -5.95
CA TYR A 347 -2.36 -6.63 -7.20
C TYR A 347 -1.45 -7.85 -7.00
N ASP A 348 -0.85 -7.96 -5.83
CA ASP A 348 -0.12 -9.10 -5.33
C ASP A 348 -1.09 -10.00 -4.54
N ILE A 349 -1.75 -10.93 -5.24
CA ILE A 349 -2.80 -11.75 -4.62
C ILE A 349 -2.17 -12.77 -3.65
N SER A 350 -2.63 -12.76 -2.39
CA SER A 350 -2.22 -13.70 -1.34
C SER A 350 -3.26 -14.81 -1.08
N ASP A 351 -4.51 -14.64 -1.55
CA ASP A 351 -5.57 -15.65 -1.56
C ASP A 351 -6.50 -15.45 -2.77
N PHE A 352 -6.43 -16.36 -3.75
CA PHE A 352 -7.26 -16.33 -4.95
C PHE A 352 -8.73 -16.71 -4.72
N TYR A 353 -9.05 -17.40 -3.62
CA TYR A 353 -10.40 -17.87 -3.33
C TYR A 353 -11.14 -16.94 -2.38
N GLY A 354 -10.42 -16.11 -1.62
CA GLY A 354 -10.97 -15.13 -0.69
C GLY A 354 -11.60 -13.91 -1.36
N VAL A 355 -12.35 -13.16 -0.56
CA VAL A 355 -12.75 -11.77 -0.87
C VAL A 355 -12.08 -10.90 0.19
N ASP A 356 -11.39 -9.85 -0.24
CA ASP A 356 -10.80 -8.89 0.69
C ASP A 356 -11.88 -8.27 1.58
N GLU A 357 -11.68 -8.30 2.89
CA GLU A 357 -12.69 -7.88 3.89
C GLU A 357 -13.11 -6.42 3.72
N ARG A 358 -12.30 -5.57 3.09
CA ARG A 358 -12.67 -4.18 2.75
C ARG A 358 -13.85 -4.11 1.78
N PHE A 359 -13.99 -5.12 0.93
CA PHE A 359 -15.05 -5.21 -0.08
C PHE A 359 -16.23 -6.10 0.35
N GLY A 360 -16.11 -6.77 1.50
CA GLY A 360 -17.13 -7.64 2.07
C GLY A 360 -16.70 -9.11 2.10
N HIS A 361 -17.66 -10.01 1.95
CA HIS A 361 -17.45 -11.45 1.91
C HIS A 361 -18.10 -12.08 0.67
N HIS A 362 -17.90 -13.39 0.43
CA HIS A 362 -18.49 -14.10 -0.73
C HIS A 362 -20.00 -13.90 -0.89
N GLY A 363 -20.74 -13.77 0.21
CA GLY A 363 -22.18 -13.51 0.18
C GLY A 363 -22.53 -12.19 -0.51
N ASP A 364 -21.72 -11.15 -0.33
CA ASP A 364 -21.91 -9.83 -0.93
C ASP A 364 -21.59 -9.89 -2.43
N VAL A 365 -20.52 -10.60 -2.81
CA VAL A 365 -20.16 -10.83 -4.22
C VAL A 365 -21.29 -11.55 -4.94
N VAL A 366 -21.82 -12.63 -4.36
CA VAL A 366 -22.97 -13.36 -4.94
C VAL A 366 -24.21 -12.46 -5.03
N GLU A 367 -24.46 -11.61 -4.03
CA GLU A 367 -25.56 -10.65 -4.09
C GLU A 367 -25.39 -9.63 -5.22
N VAL A 368 -24.17 -9.09 -5.42
CA VAL A 368 -23.85 -8.18 -6.53
C VAL A 368 -24.07 -8.86 -7.88
N ILE A 369 -23.53 -10.07 -8.07
CA ILE A 369 -23.67 -10.85 -9.31
C ILE A 369 -25.15 -11.09 -9.61
N ARG A 370 -25.91 -11.60 -8.64
CA ARG A 370 -27.35 -11.86 -8.81
C ARG A 370 -28.11 -10.58 -9.15
N THR A 371 -27.81 -9.48 -8.46
CA THR A 371 -28.46 -8.18 -8.66
C THR A 371 -28.16 -7.60 -10.05
N ALA A 372 -26.96 -7.86 -10.58
CA ALA A 372 -26.57 -7.51 -11.94
C ALA A 372 -27.33 -8.37 -12.97
N HIS A 373 -27.39 -9.69 -12.76
CA HIS A 373 -28.14 -10.62 -13.62
C HIS A 373 -29.62 -10.28 -13.69
N ASP A 374 -30.25 -9.93 -12.56
CA ASP A 374 -31.65 -9.48 -12.50
C ASP A 374 -31.92 -8.22 -13.35
N ARG A 375 -30.86 -7.46 -13.68
CA ARG A 375 -30.90 -6.27 -14.55
C ARG A 375 -30.38 -6.54 -15.96
N GLY A 376 -30.09 -7.79 -16.31
CA GLY A 376 -29.53 -8.18 -17.60
C GLY A 376 -28.10 -7.70 -17.83
N MET A 377 -27.34 -7.46 -16.75
CA MET A 377 -25.92 -7.13 -16.80
C MET A 377 -25.10 -8.38 -16.46
N ARG A 378 -24.01 -8.61 -17.19
CA ARG A 378 -23.02 -9.65 -16.89
C ARG A 378 -21.89 -9.06 -16.04
N VAL A 379 -21.25 -9.91 -15.24
CA VAL A 379 -20.14 -9.55 -14.36
C VAL A 379 -18.92 -10.38 -14.74
N ILE A 380 -17.86 -9.70 -15.18
CA ILE A 380 -16.54 -10.29 -15.35
C ILE A 380 -15.61 -9.80 -14.25
N VAL A 381 -14.59 -10.58 -13.91
CA VAL A 381 -13.59 -10.23 -12.88
C VAL A 381 -12.19 -10.35 -13.46
N ASP A 382 -11.22 -9.66 -12.87
CA ASP A 382 -9.81 -9.82 -13.21
C ASP A 382 -9.29 -11.20 -12.78
N LEU A 383 -8.54 -11.84 -13.67
CA LEU A 383 -7.85 -13.11 -13.44
C LEU A 383 -6.34 -12.87 -13.59
N VAL A 384 -5.68 -12.57 -12.47
CA VAL A 384 -4.24 -12.33 -12.39
C VAL A 384 -3.54 -13.66 -12.09
N VAL A 385 -3.24 -14.46 -13.12
CA VAL A 385 -2.67 -15.81 -12.94
C VAL A 385 -1.25 -15.95 -13.46
N ASN A 386 -0.62 -14.84 -13.86
CA ASN A 386 0.80 -14.82 -14.20
C ASN A 386 1.69 -14.98 -12.96
N HIS A 387 1.31 -14.35 -11.86
CA HIS A 387 2.11 -14.27 -10.64
C HIS A 387 1.20 -14.31 -9.41
N THR A 388 1.80 -14.52 -8.25
CA THR A 388 1.14 -14.33 -6.94
C THR A 388 1.86 -13.25 -6.14
N SER A 389 1.37 -12.88 -4.96
CA SER A 389 2.23 -12.24 -3.96
C SER A 389 3.34 -13.21 -3.54
N ASP A 390 4.53 -12.69 -3.19
CA ASP A 390 5.53 -13.48 -2.47
C ASP A 390 5.01 -13.97 -1.10
N GLN A 391 3.97 -13.33 -0.57
CA GLN A 391 3.26 -13.76 0.64
C GLN A 391 2.24 -14.86 0.41
N HIS A 392 2.02 -15.27 -0.83
CA HIS A 392 1.09 -16.35 -1.12
C HIS A 392 1.57 -17.65 -0.46
N PRO A 393 0.69 -18.43 0.19
CA PRO A 393 1.07 -19.68 0.85
C PRO A 393 1.83 -20.66 -0.04
N TRP A 394 1.54 -20.65 -1.35
CA TRP A 394 2.30 -21.42 -2.34
C TRP A 394 3.77 -20.98 -2.42
N PHE A 395 4.06 -19.68 -2.49
CA PHE A 395 5.45 -19.19 -2.60
C PHE A 395 6.22 -19.41 -1.30
N LEU A 396 5.60 -19.14 -0.15
CA LEU A 396 6.18 -19.41 1.16
C LEU A 396 6.55 -20.90 1.31
N ALA A 397 5.67 -21.80 0.87
CA ALA A 397 5.96 -23.22 0.85
C ALA A 397 7.01 -23.61 -0.20
N ALA A 398 7.04 -22.94 -1.36
CA ALA A 398 7.99 -23.21 -2.43
C ALA A 398 9.42 -22.79 -2.04
N ARG A 399 9.59 -21.65 -1.37
CA ARG A 399 10.90 -21.12 -0.98
C ARG A 399 11.52 -21.88 0.19
N SER A 400 10.70 -22.35 1.14
CA SER A 400 11.17 -22.98 2.38
C SER A 400 11.76 -24.38 2.21
N SER A 401 11.42 -25.10 1.13
CA SER A 401 11.99 -26.42 0.86
C SER A 401 11.96 -26.79 -0.63
N PRO A 402 13.08 -27.27 -1.19
CA PRO A 402 13.11 -27.88 -2.53
C PRO A 402 12.21 -29.12 -2.66
N ASP A 403 11.89 -29.81 -1.56
CA ASP A 403 11.02 -30.99 -1.55
C ASP A 403 9.53 -30.63 -1.39
N SER A 404 9.20 -29.34 -1.31
CA SER A 404 7.82 -28.87 -1.18
C SER A 404 6.99 -29.25 -2.40
N PRO A 405 5.71 -29.68 -2.22
CA PRO A 405 4.82 -29.91 -3.36
C PRO A 405 4.54 -28.63 -4.18
N TYR A 406 4.82 -27.46 -3.59
CA TYR A 406 4.68 -26.17 -4.24
C TYR A 406 5.99 -25.65 -4.83
N ARG A 407 7.12 -26.38 -4.70
CA ARG A 407 8.42 -25.91 -5.20
C ARG A 407 8.34 -25.50 -6.67
N ASP A 408 7.79 -26.40 -7.47
CA ASP A 408 7.64 -26.23 -8.91
C ASP A 408 6.43 -25.37 -9.30
N TYR A 409 5.74 -24.72 -8.34
CA TYR A 409 4.71 -23.72 -8.67
C TYR A 409 5.32 -22.42 -9.18
N TYR A 410 6.62 -22.21 -8.96
CA TYR A 410 7.37 -21.02 -9.38
C TYR A 410 8.60 -21.44 -10.18
N VAL A 411 9.16 -20.51 -10.93
CA VAL A 411 10.32 -20.77 -11.79
C VAL A 411 11.60 -20.44 -11.03
N TRP A 412 12.45 -21.44 -10.79
CA TRP A 412 13.71 -21.33 -10.04
C TRP A 412 14.94 -21.60 -10.92
N ARG A 413 16.06 -20.91 -10.67
CA ARG A 413 17.36 -21.13 -11.32
C ARG A 413 18.52 -20.92 -10.34
N ASP A 414 19.63 -21.62 -10.55
CA ASP A 414 20.86 -21.38 -9.77
C ASP A 414 21.51 -20.04 -10.11
N GLU A 415 21.47 -19.65 -11.39
CA GLU A 415 22.02 -18.39 -11.92
C GLU A 415 21.07 -17.85 -13.01
N PRO A 416 20.93 -16.51 -13.15
CA PRO A 416 20.14 -15.91 -14.22
C PRO A 416 20.67 -16.29 -15.61
N PRO A 417 19.79 -16.55 -16.59
CA PRO A 417 20.19 -16.82 -17.97
C PRO A 417 20.83 -15.57 -18.61
N ALA A 418 21.81 -15.78 -19.50
CA ALA A 418 22.49 -14.70 -20.20
C ALA A 418 21.57 -13.93 -21.17
N ASP A 419 20.50 -14.58 -21.63
CA ASP A 419 19.46 -14.11 -22.53
C ASP A 419 18.13 -13.86 -21.79
N GLN A 420 18.18 -13.07 -20.72
CA GLN A 420 17.00 -12.76 -19.91
C GLN A 420 15.98 -11.84 -20.64
N PRO A 421 14.67 -11.97 -20.34
CA PRO A 421 13.62 -11.08 -20.83
C PRO A 421 13.84 -9.60 -20.50
N ALA A 422 13.26 -8.71 -21.30
CA ALA A 422 13.28 -7.28 -21.04
C ALA A 422 12.45 -6.93 -19.80
N ASN A 423 12.98 -6.04 -18.95
CA ASN A 423 12.29 -5.60 -17.74
C ASN A 423 11.10 -4.68 -18.09
N VAL A 424 9.91 -5.03 -17.61
CA VAL A 424 8.67 -4.27 -17.80
C VAL A 424 8.70 -2.94 -17.01
N PHE A 425 9.39 -2.90 -15.86
CA PHE A 425 9.52 -1.73 -14.99
C PHE A 425 11.00 -1.35 -14.72
N PRO A 426 11.71 -0.81 -15.73
CA PRO A 426 13.15 -0.51 -15.62
C PRO A 426 13.50 0.58 -14.60
N ASP A 427 12.54 1.42 -14.22
CA ASP A 427 12.74 2.45 -13.19
C ASP A 427 12.64 1.90 -11.75
N ALA A 428 12.13 0.67 -11.58
CA ALA A 428 11.81 0.10 -10.27
C ALA A 428 12.54 -1.21 -9.96
N GLU A 429 12.95 -1.98 -10.97
CA GLU A 429 13.66 -3.25 -10.81
C GLU A 429 14.94 -3.28 -11.67
N ASP A 430 15.98 -3.97 -11.20
CA ASP A 430 17.25 -4.08 -11.92
C ASP A 430 17.24 -5.22 -12.98
N GLY A 431 16.17 -6.02 -13.03
CA GLY A 431 16.00 -7.17 -13.91
C GLY A 431 14.74 -7.97 -13.58
N VAL A 432 14.59 -9.16 -14.18
CA VAL A 432 13.44 -10.08 -14.00
C VAL A 432 13.76 -11.33 -13.17
N TRP A 433 15.00 -11.45 -12.69
CA TRP A 433 15.45 -12.55 -11.82
C TRP A 433 15.92 -11.99 -10.49
N PHE A 434 15.32 -12.46 -9.39
CA PHE A 434 15.68 -12.05 -8.05
C PHE A 434 16.16 -13.25 -7.23
N ARG A 435 17.26 -13.09 -6.48
CA ARG A 435 17.82 -14.17 -5.66
C ARG A 435 17.06 -14.25 -4.34
N ASP A 436 16.35 -15.36 -4.11
CA ASP A 436 15.76 -15.65 -2.81
C ASP A 436 16.82 -16.27 -1.90
N GLU A 437 17.01 -15.67 -0.72
CA GLU A 437 18.06 -16.09 0.22
C GLU A 437 17.75 -17.44 0.88
N GLU A 438 16.48 -17.75 1.13
CA GLU A 438 16.04 -18.98 1.80
C GLU A 438 16.15 -20.19 0.86
N ALA A 439 15.67 -20.04 -0.37
CA ALA A 439 15.77 -21.06 -1.41
C ALA A 439 17.19 -21.21 -1.97
N GLY A 440 18.04 -20.20 -1.79
CA GLY A 440 19.40 -20.15 -2.33
C GLY A 440 19.48 -20.07 -3.86
N GLN A 441 18.35 -19.79 -4.52
CA GLN A 441 18.18 -19.77 -5.97
C GLN A 441 17.48 -18.47 -6.41
N TYR A 442 17.63 -18.12 -7.67
CA TYR A 442 16.89 -17.04 -8.31
C TYR A 442 15.48 -17.51 -8.67
N TYR A 443 14.49 -16.65 -8.51
CA TYR A 443 13.15 -16.83 -9.06
C TYR A 443 12.83 -15.77 -10.10
N LEU A 444 11.94 -16.12 -11.03
CA LEU A 444 11.45 -15.24 -12.09
C LEU A 444 10.35 -14.31 -11.58
N HIS A 445 10.40 -13.04 -11.99
CA HIS A 445 9.33 -12.06 -11.82
C HIS A 445 9.31 -11.10 -13.03
N HIS A 446 8.19 -11.03 -13.76
CA HIS A 446 8.08 -10.08 -14.88
C HIS A 446 7.71 -8.66 -14.43
N PHE A 447 7.14 -8.55 -13.24
CA PHE A 447 6.68 -7.30 -12.64
C PHE A 447 7.60 -6.93 -11.47
N TYR A 448 7.04 -6.57 -10.30
CA TYR A 448 7.86 -6.32 -9.12
C TYR A 448 8.42 -7.62 -8.53
N ARG A 449 9.55 -7.57 -7.82
CA ARG A 449 10.15 -8.76 -7.20
C ARG A 449 9.20 -9.50 -6.26
N HIS A 450 8.32 -8.77 -5.58
CA HIS A 450 7.32 -9.35 -4.68
C HIS A 450 6.11 -9.98 -5.42
N GLN A 451 6.18 -10.07 -6.75
CA GLN A 451 5.22 -10.74 -7.61
C GLN A 451 5.88 -11.91 -8.34
N PRO A 452 6.28 -12.99 -7.63
CA PRO A 452 6.92 -14.14 -8.24
C PRO A 452 5.99 -14.82 -9.26
N ASP A 453 6.55 -15.11 -10.43
CA ASP A 453 5.83 -15.69 -11.56
C ASP A 453 5.51 -17.17 -11.31
N LEU A 454 4.26 -17.53 -11.57
CA LEU A 454 3.81 -18.91 -11.54
C LEU A 454 4.41 -19.67 -12.71
N ASN A 455 4.90 -20.87 -12.44
CA ASN A 455 5.37 -21.80 -13.46
C ASN A 455 4.16 -22.42 -14.17
N THR A 456 3.66 -21.75 -15.20
CA THR A 456 2.52 -22.22 -15.99
C THR A 456 2.85 -23.46 -16.80
N GLU A 457 4.11 -23.88 -16.96
CA GLU A 457 4.44 -25.19 -17.56
C GLU A 457 4.06 -26.39 -16.66
N ASN A 458 3.96 -26.16 -15.34
CA ASN A 458 3.63 -27.18 -14.38
C ASN A 458 2.12 -27.54 -14.45
N PRO A 459 1.75 -28.81 -14.75
CA PRO A 459 0.35 -29.22 -14.80
C PRO A 459 -0.42 -28.96 -13.50
N ALA A 460 0.24 -29.02 -12.33
CA ALA A 460 -0.41 -28.75 -11.05
C ALA A 460 -0.85 -27.28 -10.92
N VAL A 461 -0.02 -26.34 -11.40
CA VAL A 461 -0.36 -24.91 -11.47
C VAL A 461 -1.54 -24.69 -12.41
N ARG A 462 -1.50 -25.28 -13.61
CA ARG A 462 -2.60 -25.22 -14.59
C ARG A 462 -3.91 -25.76 -14.01
N ASP A 463 -3.85 -26.86 -13.26
CA ASP A 463 -5.00 -27.46 -12.59
C ASP A 463 -5.55 -26.54 -11.47
N GLU A 464 -4.70 -25.86 -10.70
CA GLU A 464 -5.14 -24.87 -9.71
C GLU A 464 -5.79 -23.64 -10.35
N ILE A 465 -5.22 -23.11 -11.43
CA ILE A 465 -5.83 -22.01 -12.21
C ILE A 465 -7.22 -22.43 -12.72
N ALA A 466 -7.35 -23.67 -13.23
CA ALA A 466 -8.64 -24.20 -13.65
C ALA A 466 -9.64 -24.31 -12.48
N LYS A 467 -9.20 -24.79 -11.31
CA LYS A 467 -10.05 -24.84 -10.10
C LYS A 467 -10.52 -23.45 -9.68
N LEU A 468 -9.62 -22.47 -9.68
CA LEU A 468 -9.91 -21.07 -9.38
C LEU A 468 -11.01 -20.51 -10.30
N ILE A 469 -10.83 -20.67 -11.61
CA ILE A 469 -11.83 -20.26 -12.60
C ILE A 469 -13.16 -20.99 -12.36
N GLY A 470 -13.10 -22.30 -12.12
CA GLY A 470 -14.27 -23.10 -11.82
C GLY A 470 -15.03 -22.63 -10.57
N PHE A 471 -14.32 -22.21 -9.53
CA PHE A 471 -14.89 -21.67 -8.30
C PHE A 471 -15.66 -20.37 -8.57
N TRP A 472 -15.04 -19.37 -9.22
CA TRP A 472 -15.69 -18.10 -9.50
C TRP A 472 -16.85 -18.22 -10.49
N LEU A 473 -16.73 -19.06 -11.51
CA LEU A 473 -17.85 -19.39 -12.41
C LEU A 473 -19.00 -20.03 -11.64
N GLN A 474 -18.71 -20.90 -10.65
CA GLN A 474 -19.74 -21.53 -9.83
C GLN A 474 -20.47 -20.53 -8.91
N LEU A 475 -19.82 -19.43 -8.53
CA LEU A 475 -20.43 -18.31 -7.82
C LEU A 475 -21.23 -17.36 -8.72
N GLY A 476 -21.16 -17.53 -10.05
CA GLY A 476 -21.98 -16.81 -11.02
C GLY A 476 -21.25 -15.76 -11.85
N VAL A 477 -19.91 -15.69 -11.78
CA VAL A 477 -19.12 -14.83 -12.67
C VAL A 477 -19.32 -15.25 -14.14
N ASP A 478 -19.46 -14.29 -15.04
CA ASP A 478 -19.75 -14.48 -16.47
C ASP A 478 -18.49 -14.48 -17.36
N GLY A 479 -17.31 -14.36 -16.78
CA GLY A 479 -16.06 -14.34 -17.53
C GLY A 479 -14.94 -13.66 -16.79
N PHE A 480 -13.79 -13.60 -17.45
CA PHE A 480 -12.56 -13.08 -16.85
C PHE A 480 -11.87 -12.11 -17.80
N ARG A 481 -11.35 -11.00 -17.26
CA ARG A 481 -10.27 -10.27 -17.92
C ARG A 481 -8.96 -10.93 -17.50
N VAL A 482 -8.28 -11.57 -18.45
CA VAL A 482 -7.01 -12.25 -18.22
C VAL A 482 -5.91 -11.20 -18.32
N ASP A 483 -5.28 -10.93 -17.19
CA ASP A 483 -4.21 -9.95 -17.05
C ASP A 483 -2.90 -10.51 -17.63
N ALA A 484 -2.09 -9.65 -18.26
CA ALA A 484 -0.74 -10.00 -18.69
C ALA A 484 -0.61 -11.30 -19.53
N VAL A 485 -1.59 -11.60 -20.40
CA VAL A 485 -1.64 -12.88 -21.15
C VAL A 485 -0.34 -13.22 -21.89
N PRO A 486 0.36 -12.27 -22.53
CA PRO A 486 1.61 -12.57 -23.23
C PRO A 486 2.77 -13.04 -22.34
N TYR A 487 2.72 -12.80 -21.03
CA TYR A 487 3.72 -13.29 -20.06
C TYR A 487 3.28 -14.62 -19.44
N LEU A 488 1.98 -14.89 -19.44
CA LEU A 488 1.41 -16.16 -18.97
C LEU A 488 1.83 -17.35 -19.87
N ILE A 489 2.15 -17.06 -21.13
CA ILE A 489 2.63 -17.99 -22.14
C ILE A 489 3.91 -17.42 -22.79
N GLU A 490 5.08 -17.93 -22.38
CA GLU A 490 6.37 -17.58 -22.97
C GLU A 490 6.79 -18.57 -24.08
N PRO A 491 7.12 -18.14 -25.30
CA PRO A 491 7.42 -19.05 -26.41
C PRO A 491 8.52 -20.08 -26.07
N GLY A 492 8.09 -21.32 -25.78
CA GLY A 492 8.94 -22.44 -25.39
C GLY A 492 8.89 -23.63 -26.37
N GLU A 493 9.42 -24.79 -25.96
CA GLU A 493 9.44 -26.00 -26.80
C GLU A 493 8.04 -26.65 -27.01
N ARG A 494 7.00 -26.17 -26.30
CA ARG A 494 5.61 -26.68 -26.37
C ARG A 494 4.66 -25.64 -26.96
N ASP A 495 3.57 -26.10 -27.59
CA ASP A 495 2.51 -25.23 -28.11
C ASP A 495 1.71 -24.63 -26.93
N GLU A 496 2.10 -23.44 -26.46
CA GLU A 496 1.46 -22.81 -25.30
C GLU A 496 0.06 -22.25 -25.60
N HIS A 497 -0.20 -21.91 -26.86
CA HIS A 497 -1.54 -21.64 -27.34
C HIS A 497 -2.48 -22.85 -27.13
N GLU A 498 -1.94 -24.08 -27.13
CA GLU A 498 -2.72 -25.28 -26.73
C GLU A 498 -3.32 -25.13 -25.33
N TRP A 499 -2.60 -24.53 -24.38
CA TRP A 499 -3.12 -24.35 -23.04
C TRP A 499 -4.21 -23.28 -22.97
N LEU A 500 -4.07 -22.16 -23.69
CA LEU A 500 -5.18 -21.19 -23.83
C LEU A 500 -6.42 -21.84 -24.45
N ARG A 501 -6.26 -22.72 -25.44
CA ARG A 501 -7.37 -23.50 -26.01
C ARG A 501 -8.02 -24.43 -24.98
N LEU A 502 -7.20 -25.08 -24.15
CA LEU A 502 -7.71 -25.92 -23.05
C LEU A 502 -8.46 -25.10 -22.01
N LEU A 503 -7.95 -23.91 -21.65
CA LEU A 503 -8.58 -22.98 -20.74
C LEU A 503 -9.94 -22.49 -21.29
N ARG A 504 -9.96 -22.06 -22.55
CA ARG A 504 -11.18 -21.69 -23.27
C ARG A 504 -12.20 -22.82 -23.28
N ARG A 505 -11.78 -24.06 -23.63
CA ARG A 505 -12.64 -25.25 -23.59
C ARG A 505 -13.17 -25.53 -22.18
N PHE A 506 -12.35 -25.35 -21.15
CA PHE A 506 -12.74 -25.55 -19.75
C PHE A 506 -13.82 -24.55 -19.34
N VAL A 507 -13.62 -23.27 -19.65
CA VAL A 507 -14.56 -22.17 -19.39
C VAL A 507 -15.88 -22.42 -20.11
N SER A 508 -15.84 -22.64 -21.43
CA SER A 508 -17.03 -22.84 -22.25
C SER A 508 -17.84 -24.10 -21.89
N ARG A 509 -17.20 -25.16 -21.37
CA ARG A 509 -17.90 -26.35 -20.87
C ARG A 509 -18.65 -26.10 -19.56
N ARG A 510 -18.16 -25.19 -18.72
CA ARG A 510 -18.79 -24.84 -17.44
C ARG A 510 -19.89 -23.80 -17.62
N SER A 511 -19.63 -22.81 -18.46
CA SER A 511 -20.60 -21.79 -18.84
C SER A 511 -20.42 -21.48 -20.32
N GLY A 512 -21.44 -21.83 -21.11
CA GLY A 512 -21.44 -21.58 -22.56
C GLY A 512 -21.48 -20.09 -22.92
N GLU A 513 -21.84 -19.23 -21.96
CA GLU A 513 -21.87 -17.78 -22.14
C GLU A 513 -20.59 -17.09 -21.63
N ALA A 514 -19.69 -17.83 -20.97
CA ALA A 514 -18.53 -17.22 -20.34
C ALA A 514 -17.48 -16.73 -21.34
N MET A 515 -16.91 -15.57 -21.03
CA MET A 515 -15.98 -14.85 -21.89
C MET A 515 -14.57 -14.79 -21.29
N LEU A 516 -13.55 -14.81 -22.15
CA LEU A 516 -12.18 -14.42 -21.78
C LEU A 516 -11.79 -13.16 -22.57
N LEU A 517 -11.48 -12.08 -21.85
CA LEU A 517 -10.99 -10.82 -22.38
C LEU A 517 -9.51 -10.70 -22.05
N GLY A 518 -8.63 -10.75 -23.05
CA GLY A 518 -7.19 -10.61 -22.81
C GLY A 518 -6.71 -9.18 -22.84
N GLU A 519 -5.83 -8.86 -21.90
CA GLU A 519 -4.89 -7.77 -22.04
C GLU A 519 -3.68 -8.23 -22.86
N VAL A 520 -3.66 -7.86 -24.14
CA VAL A 520 -2.66 -8.33 -25.11
C VAL A 520 -2.12 -7.13 -25.88
N ASN A 521 -0.98 -6.60 -25.41
CA ASN A 521 -0.31 -5.45 -26.02
C ASN A 521 0.94 -5.89 -26.82
N VAL A 522 0.71 -6.60 -27.91
CA VAL A 522 1.75 -7.15 -28.82
C VAL A 522 1.43 -6.74 -30.27
N THR A 523 2.23 -7.22 -31.24
CA THR A 523 2.01 -6.87 -32.66
C THR A 523 0.70 -7.44 -33.21
N ARG A 524 0.20 -6.89 -34.33
CA ARG A 524 -1.05 -7.36 -34.99
C ARG A 524 -1.01 -8.83 -35.39
N GLU A 525 0.16 -9.33 -35.81
CA GLU A 525 0.34 -10.73 -36.20
C GLU A 525 0.19 -11.67 -35.00
N GLU A 526 0.85 -11.32 -33.89
CA GLU A 526 0.78 -12.08 -32.64
C GLU A 526 -0.64 -12.05 -32.04
N GLN A 527 -1.33 -10.89 -32.08
CA GLN A 527 -2.71 -10.75 -31.60
C GLN A 527 -3.69 -11.75 -32.22
N LEU A 528 -3.51 -12.11 -33.50
CA LEU A 528 -4.37 -13.12 -34.16
C LEU A 528 -4.19 -14.52 -33.54
N GLY A 529 -2.96 -14.86 -33.14
CA GLY A 529 -2.66 -16.10 -32.43
C GLY A 529 -3.46 -16.22 -31.13
N PHE A 530 -3.52 -15.15 -30.34
CA PHE A 530 -4.26 -15.11 -29.06
C PHE A 530 -5.78 -15.22 -29.20
N PHE A 531 -6.36 -15.02 -30.40
CA PHE A 531 -7.75 -15.36 -30.68
C PHE A 531 -7.96 -16.86 -31.01
N GLY A 532 -6.90 -17.60 -31.31
CA GLY A 532 -6.95 -18.96 -31.86
C GLY A 532 -7.05 -18.98 -33.39
N GLY A 533 -6.66 -17.90 -34.07
CA GLY A 533 -6.74 -17.80 -35.53
C GLY A 533 -8.17 -17.94 -36.07
N GLU A 534 -8.34 -18.72 -37.13
CA GLU A 534 -9.66 -18.97 -37.75
C GLU A 534 -10.62 -19.77 -36.84
N ASP A 535 -10.06 -20.63 -35.97
CA ASP A 535 -10.84 -21.53 -35.10
C ASP A 535 -11.51 -20.81 -33.92
N ALA A 536 -11.04 -19.61 -33.56
CA ALA A 536 -11.59 -18.78 -32.49
C ALA A 536 -11.65 -19.47 -31.12
N ASP A 537 -10.71 -20.38 -30.85
CA ASP A 537 -10.78 -21.30 -29.72
C ASP A 537 -9.88 -20.93 -28.54
N GLU A 538 -9.40 -19.69 -28.46
CA GLU A 538 -8.62 -19.12 -27.35
C GLU A 538 -9.37 -17.95 -26.65
N LEU A 539 -8.86 -16.71 -26.72
CA LEU A 539 -9.52 -15.55 -26.14
C LEU A 539 -10.77 -15.17 -26.94
N SER A 540 -11.84 -14.80 -26.23
CA SER A 540 -13.06 -14.30 -26.87
C SER A 540 -12.91 -12.84 -27.29
N MET A 541 -12.16 -12.07 -26.50
CA MET A 541 -11.98 -10.64 -26.74
C MET A 541 -10.55 -10.20 -26.41
N GLN A 542 -10.09 -9.14 -27.08
CA GLN A 542 -8.83 -8.47 -26.78
C GLN A 542 -9.00 -6.95 -26.79
N PHE A 543 -8.30 -6.26 -25.90
CA PHE A 543 -8.20 -4.79 -25.95
C PHE A 543 -7.42 -4.33 -27.18
N ASP A 544 -7.95 -3.35 -27.92
CA ASP A 544 -7.23 -2.77 -29.06
C ASP A 544 -6.26 -1.67 -28.63
N PHE A 545 -5.14 -2.07 -28.02
CA PHE A 545 -4.09 -1.15 -27.56
C PHE A 545 -3.49 -0.32 -28.71
N ILE A 546 -3.20 -0.93 -29.87
CA ILE A 546 -2.67 -0.22 -31.04
C ILE A 546 -3.67 0.85 -31.51
N GLY A 547 -4.96 0.51 -31.60
CA GLY A 547 -6.01 1.48 -31.95
C GLY A 547 -6.13 2.61 -30.92
N ASN A 548 -6.02 2.30 -29.63
CA ASN A 548 -6.06 3.30 -28.56
C ASN A 548 -4.88 4.29 -28.67
N GLN A 549 -3.66 3.83 -28.85
CA GLN A 549 -2.48 4.70 -28.99
C GLN A 549 -2.55 5.58 -30.24
N ARG A 550 -2.98 4.98 -31.37
CA ARG A 550 -3.14 5.68 -32.65
C ARG A 550 -4.31 6.67 -32.64
N LEU A 551 -5.34 6.45 -31.82
CA LEU A 551 -6.39 7.44 -31.53
C LEU A 551 -5.79 8.70 -30.89
N TYR A 552 -4.93 8.56 -29.88
CA TYR A 552 -4.28 9.72 -29.26
C TYR A 552 -3.34 10.44 -30.22
N LEU A 553 -2.59 9.72 -31.06
CA LEU A 553 -1.79 10.32 -32.10
C LEU A 553 -2.64 11.10 -33.13
N ALA A 554 -3.77 10.54 -33.55
CA ALA A 554 -4.73 11.22 -34.43
C ALA A 554 -5.29 12.51 -33.80
N LEU A 555 -5.58 12.49 -32.50
CA LEU A 555 -6.03 13.67 -31.75
C LEU A 555 -4.94 14.73 -31.57
N ALA A 556 -3.67 14.32 -31.40
CA ALA A 556 -2.53 15.23 -31.32
C ALA A 556 -2.27 15.93 -32.65
N ARG A 557 -2.40 15.20 -33.76
CA ARG A 557 -2.19 15.72 -35.12
C ARG A 557 -3.40 16.46 -35.70
N GLU A 558 -4.59 16.29 -35.12
CA GLU A 558 -5.88 16.66 -35.72
C GLU A 558 -6.07 16.03 -37.13
N GLU A 559 -5.58 14.79 -37.31
CA GLU A 559 -5.57 14.06 -38.58
C GLU A 559 -6.14 12.65 -38.39
N ALA A 560 -6.99 12.18 -39.30
CA ALA A 560 -7.63 10.86 -39.21
C ALA A 560 -6.70 9.71 -39.58
N ALA A 561 -5.64 9.96 -40.36
CA ALA A 561 -4.78 8.94 -40.95
C ALA A 561 -4.22 7.92 -39.94
N PRO A 562 -3.68 8.32 -38.76
CA PRO A 562 -3.13 7.36 -37.80
C PRO A 562 -4.16 6.32 -37.34
N LEU A 563 -5.40 6.73 -37.09
CA LEU A 563 -6.47 5.84 -36.65
C LEU A 563 -6.99 4.98 -37.82
N VAL A 564 -7.09 5.54 -39.03
CA VAL A 564 -7.44 4.76 -40.24
C VAL A 564 -6.45 3.64 -40.48
N GLU A 565 -5.15 3.93 -40.41
CA GLU A 565 -4.08 2.93 -40.55
C GLU A 565 -4.15 1.86 -39.46
N ALA A 566 -4.43 2.26 -38.22
CA ALA A 566 -4.57 1.33 -37.10
C ALA A 566 -5.76 0.38 -37.26
N LEU A 567 -6.88 0.85 -37.81
CA LEU A 567 -8.07 0.04 -38.09
C LEU A 567 -7.86 -0.86 -39.30
N ALA A 568 -7.24 -0.35 -40.37
CA ALA A 568 -6.93 -1.13 -41.57
C ALA A 568 -5.90 -2.24 -41.32
N SER A 569 -5.03 -2.08 -40.32
CA SER A 569 -4.05 -3.09 -39.92
C SER A 569 -4.60 -4.21 -39.02
N ARG A 570 -5.88 -4.12 -38.60
CA ARG A 570 -6.47 -5.19 -37.78
C ARG A 570 -6.55 -6.48 -38.61
N PRO A 571 -6.13 -7.64 -38.05
CA PRO A 571 -6.33 -8.92 -38.71
C PRO A 571 -7.83 -9.22 -38.84
N GLU A 572 -8.18 -10.02 -39.86
CA GLU A 572 -9.51 -10.61 -39.95
C GLU A 572 -9.68 -11.60 -38.79
N ILE A 573 -10.76 -11.43 -38.03
CA ILE A 573 -11.07 -12.26 -36.87
C ILE A 573 -12.32 -13.08 -37.13
N SER A 574 -12.39 -14.25 -36.52
CA SER A 574 -13.58 -15.10 -36.57
C SER A 574 -14.77 -14.46 -35.85
N VAL A 575 -15.99 -14.84 -36.24
CA VAL A 575 -17.24 -14.34 -35.65
C VAL A 575 -17.41 -14.67 -34.16
N GLY A 576 -16.61 -15.60 -33.63
CA GLY A 576 -16.55 -15.92 -32.20
C GLY A 576 -15.70 -14.96 -31.37
N SER A 577 -14.95 -14.08 -32.02
CA SER A 577 -13.96 -13.18 -31.41
C SER A 577 -14.37 -11.71 -31.58
N GLN A 578 -13.86 -10.82 -30.71
CA GLN A 578 -14.18 -9.40 -30.80
C GLN A 578 -13.11 -8.46 -30.22
N TRP A 579 -12.98 -7.26 -30.78
CA TRP A 579 -12.14 -6.19 -30.23
C TRP A 579 -12.85 -5.41 -29.12
N ALA A 580 -12.10 -5.01 -28.09
CA ALA A 580 -12.54 -4.07 -27.06
C ALA A 580 -11.90 -2.69 -27.30
N ASN A 581 -12.71 -1.71 -27.68
CA ASN A 581 -12.30 -0.33 -27.92
C ASN A 581 -12.42 0.47 -26.62
N PHE A 582 -11.40 1.25 -26.25
CA PHE A 582 -11.39 2.03 -25.01
C PHE A 582 -10.63 3.35 -25.20
N ALA A 583 -10.89 4.34 -24.33
CA ALA A 583 -10.16 5.60 -24.32
C ALA A 583 -9.09 5.62 -23.21
N ARG A 584 -9.50 5.36 -21.96
CA ARG A 584 -8.59 5.17 -20.83
C ARG A 584 -8.98 3.92 -20.05
N ASN A 585 -8.13 3.53 -19.11
CA ASN A 585 -8.33 2.44 -18.18
C ASN A 585 -7.75 2.84 -16.80
N HIS A 586 -7.61 1.86 -15.90
CA HIS A 586 -7.08 2.07 -14.55
C HIS A 586 -5.56 2.22 -14.48
N ASP A 587 -4.86 2.03 -15.60
CA ASP A 587 -3.41 2.20 -15.71
C ASP A 587 -3.05 3.51 -16.41
N GLU A 588 -1.76 3.71 -16.68
CA GLU A 588 -1.30 4.75 -17.57
C GLU A 588 -1.79 4.52 -19.01
N LEU A 589 -1.87 5.60 -19.79
CA LEU A 589 -1.96 5.48 -21.24
C LEU A 589 -0.56 5.09 -21.73
N THR A 590 -0.35 3.80 -21.98
CA THR A 590 0.90 3.30 -22.57
C THR A 590 1.03 3.75 -24.03
N LEU A 591 2.23 4.13 -24.44
CA LEU A 591 2.58 4.63 -25.79
C LEU A 591 3.75 3.83 -26.40
N ASP A 592 3.85 2.55 -26.06
CA ASP A 592 4.92 1.64 -26.50
C ASP A 592 4.79 1.14 -27.95
N GLN A 593 3.60 1.23 -28.54
CA GLN A 593 3.35 0.87 -29.95
C GLN A 593 3.53 2.07 -30.90
N LEU A 594 3.95 3.22 -30.37
CA LEU A 594 4.33 4.41 -31.14
C LEU A 594 5.86 4.53 -31.23
N SER A 595 6.34 5.11 -32.33
CA SER A 595 7.75 5.50 -32.43
C SER A 595 8.08 6.58 -31.41
N ASP A 596 9.37 6.78 -31.11
CA ASP A 596 9.77 7.80 -30.13
C ASP A 596 9.32 9.21 -30.53
N ASP A 597 9.40 9.56 -31.83
CA ASP A 597 8.90 10.86 -32.34
C ASP A 597 7.38 11.00 -32.17
N GLU A 598 6.62 9.95 -32.52
CA GLU A 598 5.16 9.94 -32.38
C GLU A 598 4.74 10.04 -30.90
N ARG A 599 5.49 9.37 -30.02
CA ARG A 599 5.29 9.41 -28.58
C ARG A 599 5.52 10.81 -28.01
N ASP A 600 6.57 11.48 -28.46
CA ASP A 600 6.87 12.86 -28.05
C ASP A 600 5.79 13.84 -28.50
N GLU A 601 5.19 13.66 -29.68
CA GLU A 601 4.02 14.44 -30.12
C GLU A 601 2.83 14.28 -29.16
N VAL A 602 2.52 13.02 -28.78
CA VAL A 602 1.42 12.71 -27.86
C VAL A 602 1.71 13.26 -26.46
N PHE A 603 2.95 13.15 -25.97
CA PHE A 603 3.36 13.75 -24.71
C PHE A 603 3.25 15.27 -24.73
N ALA A 604 3.67 15.94 -25.80
CA ALA A 604 3.55 17.38 -25.93
C ALA A 604 2.09 17.84 -25.89
N ALA A 605 1.18 17.08 -26.49
CA ALA A 605 -0.24 17.41 -26.53
C ALA A 605 -0.98 17.14 -25.21
N PHE A 606 -0.71 16.00 -24.55
CA PHE A 606 -1.57 15.51 -23.46
C PHE A 606 -0.88 15.37 -22.10
N ALA A 607 0.46 15.42 -22.07
CA ALA A 607 1.24 15.31 -20.83
C ALA A 607 2.50 16.19 -20.87
N PRO A 608 2.39 17.52 -21.01
CA PRO A 608 3.54 18.40 -21.16
C PRO A 608 4.46 18.40 -19.91
N GLU A 609 3.95 18.05 -18.74
CA GLU A 609 4.71 18.01 -17.50
C GLU A 609 5.27 16.61 -17.20
N GLN A 610 6.49 16.53 -16.66
CA GLN A 610 7.12 15.25 -16.34
C GLN A 610 6.36 14.46 -15.27
N SER A 611 5.71 15.14 -14.32
CA SER A 611 4.87 14.55 -13.27
C SER A 611 3.66 13.79 -13.82
N GLN A 612 3.25 14.09 -15.05
CA GLN A 612 2.12 13.45 -15.73
C GLN A 612 2.52 12.17 -16.48
N ARG A 613 3.82 11.84 -16.47
CA ARG A 613 4.41 10.73 -17.22
C ARG A 613 4.97 9.66 -16.29
N ILE A 614 5.02 8.42 -16.76
CA ILE A 614 5.59 7.29 -16.03
C ILE A 614 6.31 6.34 -16.99
N HIS A 615 7.38 5.67 -16.55
CA HIS A 615 8.10 4.62 -17.31
C HIS A 615 8.65 5.03 -18.68
N GLY A 616 8.84 6.33 -18.93
CA GLY A 616 9.27 6.87 -20.22
C GLY A 616 8.29 6.66 -21.38
N ARG A 617 7.14 6.01 -21.14
CA ARG A 617 6.16 5.61 -22.17
C ARG A 617 4.70 5.83 -21.80
N GLY A 618 4.42 6.22 -20.56
CA GLY A 618 3.07 6.25 -20.01
C GLY A 618 2.58 7.65 -19.66
N ILE A 619 1.26 7.90 -19.77
CA ILE A 619 0.59 9.10 -19.24
C ILE A 619 -0.40 8.74 -18.11
N VAL A 620 -0.24 9.33 -16.93
CA VAL A 620 -1.07 9.07 -15.72
C VAL A 620 -2.18 10.11 -15.53
N ARG A 621 -2.91 10.43 -16.61
CA ARG A 621 -4.03 11.40 -16.59
C ARG A 621 -5.34 10.77 -17.04
N ARG A 622 -6.47 11.39 -16.66
CA ARG A 622 -7.80 11.10 -17.25
C ARG A 622 -8.02 11.95 -18.50
N LEU A 623 -8.94 11.51 -19.36
CA LEU A 623 -9.22 12.18 -20.63
C LEU A 623 -9.64 13.66 -20.48
N PRO A 624 -10.56 14.06 -19.57
CA PRO A 624 -11.03 15.44 -19.55
C PRO A 624 -9.92 16.46 -19.23
N PRO A 625 -9.03 16.24 -18.24
CA PRO A 625 -7.90 17.14 -18.03
C PRO A 625 -6.88 17.15 -19.18
N MET A 626 -6.70 16.04 -19.91
CA MET A 626 -5.81 16.00 -21.10
C MET A 626 -6.25 16.98 -22.20
N VAL A 627 -7.53 17.34 -22.25
CA VAL A 627 -8.11 18.25 -23.25
C VAL A 627 -8.63 19.55 -22.63
N ASP A 628 -8.05 19.96 -21.49
CA ASP A 628 -8.38 21.19 -20.76
C ASP A 628 -9.88 21.33 -20.40
N GLY A 629 -10.57 20.20 -20.24
CA GLY A 629 -12.01 20.17 -19.98
C GLY A 629 -12.89 20.54 -21.17
N ASP A 630 -12.37 20.61 -22.41
CA ASP A 630 -13.20 20.85 -23.59
C ASP A 630 -14.14 19.66 -23.85
N LEU A 631 -15.39 19.81 -23.41
CA LEU A 631 -16.42 18.79 -23.54
C LEU A 631 -16.68 18.37 -24.99
N ARG A 632 -16.39 19.21 -26.00
CA ARG A 632 -16.54 18.81 -27.40
C ARG A 632 -15.54 17.72 -27.75
N ARG A 633 -14.28 17.85 -27.31
CA ARG A 633 -13.24 16.83 -27.48
C ARG A 633 -13.55 15.55 -26.69
N VAL A 634 -14.05 15.68 -25.46
CA VAL A 634 -14.47 14.52 -24.67
C VAL A 634 -15.61 13.76 -25.36
N ARG A 635 -16.64 14.47 -25.86
CA ARG A 635 -17.76 13.87 -26.60
C ARG A 635 -17.32 13.21 -27.90
N LEU A 636 -16.38 13.83 -28.62
CA LEU A 636 -15.78 13.29 -29.84
C LEU A 636 -15.13 11.94 -29.57
N VAL A 637 -14.27 11.84 -28.55
CA VAL A 637 -13.56 10.60 -28.20
C VAL A 637 -14.55 9.48 -27.85
N HIS A 638 -15.58 9.76 -27.06
CA HIS A 638 -16.61 8.75 -26.76
C HIS A 638 -17.39 8.36 -28.02
N SER A 639 -17.75 9.32 -28.88
CA SER A 639 -18.39 9.02 -30.16
C SER A 639 -17.51 8.13 -31.06
N LEU A 640 -16.19 8.31 -31.05
CA LEU A 640 -15.25 7.43 -31.73
C LEU A 640 -15.31 6.02 -31.12
N VAL A 641 -15.03 5.87 -29.82
CA VAL A 641 -15.02 4.56 -29.13
C VAL A 641 -16.31 3.76 -29.35
N PHE A 642 -17.48 4.41 -29.33
CA PHE A 642 -18.77 3.75 -29.58
C PHE A 642 -19.06 3.43 -31.05
N SER A 643 -18.45 4.12 -32.01
CA SER A 643 -18.70 3.91 -33.45
C SER A 643 -17.74 2.94 -34.12
N LEU A 644 -16.58 2.68 -33.51
CA LEU A 644 -15.56 1.80 -34.05
C LEU A 644 -16.00 0.32 -34.00
N PRO A 645 -15.55 -0.52 -34.95
CA PRO A 645 -15.85 -1.95 -34.94
C PRO A 645 -15.36 -2.59 -33.63
N GLY A 646 -16.26 -3.26 -32.92
CA GLY A 646 -15.98 -3.89 -31.63
C GLY A 646 -16.92 -3.48 -30.51
N ALA A 647 -16.54 -3.84 -29.29
CA ALA A 647 -17.25 -3.51 -28.07
C ALA A 647 -16.61 -2.29 -27.38
N PRO A 648 -17.36 -1.23 -27.07
CA PRO A 648 -16.84 -0.10 -26.31
C PRO A 648 -16.69 -0.48 -24.82
N VAL A 649 -15.55 -0.11 -24.23
CA VAL A 649 -15.26 -0.25 -22.80
C VAL A 649 -15.07 1.14 -22.21
N LEU A 650 -15.78 1.42 -21.13
CA LEU A 650 -15.68 2.68 -20.38
C LEU A 650 -15.00 2.43 -19.05
N TYR A 651 -14.09 3.34 -18.68
CA TYR A 651 -13.56 3.38 -17.32
C TYR A 651 -14.45 4.23 -16.42
N TYR A 652 -14.65 3.81 -15.17
CA TYR A 652 -15.65 4.45 -14.30
C TYR A 652 -15.37 5.95 -14.14
N GLY A 653 -16.42 6.77 -14.26
CA GLY A 653 -16.33 8.21 -14.14
C GLY A 653 -16.00 8.94 -15.45
N GLU A 654 -15.59 8.24 -16.52
CA GLU A 654 -15.46 8.86 -17.85
C GLU A 654 -16.80 9.41 -18.35
N GLU A 655 -17.90 8.73 -18.03
CA GLU A 655 -19.24 9.10 -18.45
C GLU A 655 -19.74 10.42 -17.84
N ILE A 656 -19.15 10.84 -16.72
CA ILE A 656 -19.41 12.15 -16.10
C ILE A 656 -18.24 13.13 -16.32
N GLY A 657 -17.10 12.68 -16.87
CA GLY A 657 -15.96 13.54 -17.13
C GLY A 657 -15.10 13.81 -15.88
N MET A 658 -14.91 12.80 -15.04
CA MET A 658 -13.97 12.88 -13.91
C MET A 658 -12.53 13.16 -14.37
N GLY A 659 -11.82 13.98 -13.60
CA GLY A 659 -10.38 14.21 -13.76
C GLY A 659 -9.52 13.32 -12.86
N GLU A 660 -8.21 13.31 -13.09
CA GLU A 660 -7.24 12.79 -12.13
C GLU A 660 -7.08 13.70 -10.91
N ASN A 661 -6.54 13.17 -9.81
CA ASN A 661 -6.01 13.98 -8.72
C ASN A 661 -4.48 14.04 -8.82
N ALA A 662 -3.97 15.20 -9.24
CA ALA A 662 -2.54 15.42 -9.49
C ALA A 662 -1.66 15.37 -8.22
N ASP A 663 -2.27 15.50 -7.03
CA ASP A 663 -1.54 15.40 -5.76
C ASP A 663 -1.20 13.94 -5.40
N ILE A 664 -1.82 12.97 -6.09
CA ILE A 664 -1.59 11.53 -5.89
C ILE A 664 -0.56 11.04 -6.92
N PRO A 665 0.58 10.45 -6.50
CA PRO A 665 1.60 9.99 -7.43
C PRO A 665 1.19 8.73 -8.20
N GLY A 666 1.74 8.58 -9.41
CA GLY A 666 1.63 7.37 -10.23
C GLY A 666 0.22 7.06 -10.69
N ARG A 667 -0.06 5.77 -10.93
CA ARG A 667 -1.35 5.29 -11.46
C ARG A 667 -2.54 5.55 -10.52
N SER A 668 -2.30 5.75 -9.23
CA SER A 668 -3.36 6.04 -8.26
C SER A 668 -4.04 7.39 -8.52
N ALA A 669 -3.40 8.31 -9.25
CA ALA A 669 -3.98 9.59 -9.67
C ALA A 669 -5.32 9.44 -10.41
N VAL A 670 -5.49 8.36 -11.17
CA VAL A 670 -6.70 8.10 -11.97
C VAL A 670 -7.70 7.16 -11.28
N ARG A 671 -7.44 6.75 -10.04
CA ARG A 671 -8.23 5.78 -9.26
C ARG A 671 -8.98 6.42 -8.09
N THR A 672 -9.36 7.70 -8.23
CA THR A 672 -10.06 8.47 -7.21
C THR A 672 -11.53 8.02 -7.04
N PRO A 673 -12.17 8.27 -5.88
CA PRO A 673 -13.55 7.83 -5.65
C PRO A 673 -14.55 8.37 -6.68
N MET A 674 -15.54 7.55 -7.05
CA MET A 674 -16.62 7.96 -7.96
C MET A 674 -17.40 9.17 -7.40
N GLN A 675 -17.63 10.17 -8.24
CA GLN A 675 -18.29 11.42 -7.87
C GLN A 675 -19.82 11.35 -8.05
N TRP A 676 -20.53 10.86 -7.04
CA TRP A 676 -21.98 10.67 -7.07
C TRP A 676 -22.78 11.97 -6.92
N SER A 677 -22.35 12.89 -6.06
CA SER A 677 -23.03 14.16 -5.79
C SER A 677 -22.06 15.25 -5.32
N SER A 678 -22.54 16.47 -5.12
CA SER A 678 -21.77 17.57 -4.50
C SER A 678 -21.68 17.49 -2.96
N ALA A 679 -22.18 16.41 -2.34
CA ALA A 679 -22.00 16.19 -0.91
C ALA A 679 -20.53 15.92 -0.56
N ALA A 680 -20.21 15.93 0.74
CA ALA A 680 -18.89 15.56 1.23
C ALA A 680 -18.39 14.25 0.60
N ASN A 681 -17.09 14.20 0.27
CA ASN A 681 -16.44 13.07 -0.40
C ASN A 681 -17.09 12.69 -1.74
N GLY A 682 -17.72 13.65 -2.43
CA GLY A 682 -18.46 13.40 -3.66
C GLY A 682 -19.69 12.50 -3.49
N GLY A 683 -20.20 12.34 -2.26
CA GLY A 683 -21.25 11.38 -1.94
C GLY A 683 -20.83 9.91 -2.02
N PHE A 684 -19.53 9.62 -2.19
CA PHE A 684 -18.99 8.27 -2.20
C PHE A 684 -19.04 7.60 -0.84
N SER A 685 -18.66 8.33 0.22
CA SER A 685 -18.62 7.82 1.58
C SER A 685 -18.99 8.90 2.59
N ARG A 686 -19.53 8.47 3.74
CA ARG A 686 -19.82 9.33 4.90
C ARG A 686 -18.67 9.38 5.90
N ALA A 687 -17.57 8.67 5.65
CA ALA A 687 -16.37 8.73 6.48
C ALA A 687 -15.77 10.14 6.49
N ASP A 688 -14.91 10.44 7.47
CA ASP A 688 -14.17 11.69 7.44
C ASP A 688 -13.21 11.70 6.24
N ALA A 689 -12.95 12.87 5.66
CA ALA A 689 -12.17 12.98 4.43
C ALA A 689 -10.74 12.40 4.58
N ALA A 690 -10.19 12.46 5.79
CA ALA A 690 -8.88 11.89 6.13
C ALA A 690 -8.86 10.35 6.14
N ASP A 691 -10.04 9.71 6.22
CA ASP A 691 -10.18 8.25 6.24
C ASP A 691 -10.45 7.67 4.84
N LEU A 692 -10.54 8.51 3.80
CA LEU A 692 -10.67 8.05 2.43
C LEU A 692 -9.35 7.43 1.95
N ILE A 693 -9.46 6.29 1.25
CA ILE A 693 -8.31 5.63 0.60
C ILE A 693 -7.67 6.52 -0.47
N ALA A 694 -8.47 7.36 -1.14
CA ALA A 694 -8.00 8.36 -2.08
C ALA A 694 -8.92 9.59 -2.04
N ALA A 695 -8.34 10.78 -2.12
CA ALA A 695 -9.11 12.01 -2.18
C ALA A 695 -9.69 12.21 -3.60
N PRO A 696 -10.95 12.68 -3.74
CA PRO A 696 -11.48 13.10 -5.02
C PRO A 696 -10.60 14.18 -5.67
N PRO A 697 -10.66 14.36 -6.99
CA PRO A 697 -10.02 15.48 -7.69
C PRO A 697 -10.45 16.83 -7.10
N GLY A 698 -9.56 17.81 -7.15
CA GLY A 698 -9.85 19.19 -6.80
C GLY A 698 -10.16 20.09 -8.00
N GLY A 699 -10.38 21.38 -7.74
CA GLY A 699 -10.55 22.40 -8.77
C GLY A 699 -11.74 22.14 -9.69
N GLY A 700 -11.62 22.47 -10.98
CA GLY A 700 -12.72 22.36 -11.96
C GLY A 700 -13.27 20.95 -12.19
N PHE A 701 -12.55 19.91 -11.73
CA PHE A 701 -12.95 18.51 -11.84
C PHE A 701 -13.49 17.94 -10.52
N GLY A 702 -13.57 18.76 -9.47
CA GLY A 702 -14.04 18.33 -8.15
C GLY A 702 -15.53 17.98 -8.12
N PRO A 703 -15.98 17.23 -7.08
CA PRO A 703 -17.35 16.74 -6.99
C PRO A 703 -18.43 17.83 -7.00
N GLU A 704 -18.10 19.06 -6.62
CA GLU A 704 -18.96 20.23 -6.67
C GLU A 704 -19.32 20.65 -8.11
N HIS A 705 -18.48 20.32 -9.09
CA HIS A 705 -18.64 20.67 -10.50
C HIS A 705 -18.97 19.47 -11.36
N VAL A 706 -18.36 18.32 -11.06
CA VAL A 706 -18.51 17.07 -11.80
C VAL A 706 -19.14 16.03 -10.88
N ASN A 707 -20.42 15.72 -11.07
CA ASN A 707 -21.05 14.61 -10.34
C ASN A 707 -22.26 14.04 -11.07
N ALA A 708 -22.55 12.76 -10.80
CA ALA A 708 -23.64 12.04 -11.42
C ALA A 708 -25.02 12.65 -11.11
N ALA A 709 -25.27 13.09 -9.87
CA ALA A 709 -26.57 13.64 -9.46
C ALA A 709 -26.95 14.89 -10.26
N ALA A 710 -26.00 15.81 -10.48
CA ALA A 710 -26.22 17.01 -11.30
C ALA A 710 -26.45 16.64 -12.78
N GLN A 711 -25.60 15.77 -13.34
CA GLN A 711 -25.72 15.38 -14.74
C GLN A 711 -26.97 14.55 -15.05
N LEU A 712 -27.52 13.81 -14.09
CA LEU A 712 -28.81 13.13 -14.25
C LEU A 712 -29.99 14.09 -14.46
N GLN A 713 -29.87 15.34 -14.01
CA GLN A 713 -30.90 16.37 -14.16
C GLN A 713 -30.68 17.26 -15.39
N ASP A 714 -29.50 17.16 -16.02
CA ASP A 714 -29.12 17.93 -17.19
C ASP A 714 -29.19 17.07 -18.46
N PRO A 715 -30.18 17.29 -19.35
CA PRO A 715 -30.31 16.53 -20.59
C PRO A 715 -29.16 16.79 -21.58
N ASP A 716 -28.41 17.88 -21.41
CA ASP A 716 -27.26 18.23 -22.23
C ASP A 716 -25.93 17.82 -21.57
N SER A 717 -25.97 17.02 -20.50
CA SER A 717 -24.76 16.55 -19.80
C SER A 717 -23.93 15.56 -20.60
N LEU A 718 -22.68 15.34 -20.18
CA LEU A 718 -21.84 14.28 -20.74
C LEU A 718 -22.45 12.89 -20.48
N LEU A 719 -23.04 12.69 -19.30
CA LEU A 719 -23.74 11.44 -18.96
C LEU A 719 -24.92 11.17 -19.91
N ALA A 720 -25.70 12.19 -20.25
CA ALA A 720 -26.79 12.06 -21.22
C ALA A 720 -26.26 11.71 -22.62
N HIS A 721 -25.17 12.34 -23.04
CA HIS A 721 -24.48 12.02 -24.30
C HIS A 721 -24.01 10.56 -24.36
N VAL A 722 -23.28 10.09 -23.35
CA VAL A 722 -22.77 8.70 -23.28
C VAL A 722 -23.92 7.69 -23.22
N LYS A 723 -25.00 7.98 -22.48
CA LYS A 723 -26.22 7.14 -22.50
C LYS A 723 -26.85 7.09 -23.90
N GLY A 724 -26.87 8.21 -24.62
CA GLY A 724 -27.35 8.27 -26.00
C GLY A 724 -26.53 7.40 -26.95
N LEU A 725 -25.20 7.47 -26.85
CA LEU A 725 -24.29 6.63 -27.63
C LEU A 725 -24.47 5.14 -27.31
N ALA A 726 -24.57 4.77 -26.03
CA ALA A 726 -24.83 3.39 -25.61
C ALA A 726 -26.17 2.86 -26.13
N TRP A 727 -27.21 3.71 -26.14
CA TRP A 727 -28.51 3.36 -26.72
C TRP A 727 -28.43 3.17 -28.24
N LEU A 728 -27.72 4.05 -28.95
CA LEU A 728 -27.49 3.94 -30.39
C LEU A 728 -26.74 2.65 -30.75
N TYR A 729 -25.63 2.38 -30.06
CA TYR A 729 -24.84 1.16 -30.23
C TYR A 729 -25.72 -0.10 -30.08
N ARG A 730 -26.55 -0.16 -29.04
CA ARG A 730 -27.47 -1.30 -28.80
C ARG A 730 -28.54 -1.48 -29.88
N ARG A 731 -28.90 -0.43 -30.64
CA ARG A 731 -29.87 -0.48 -31.75
C ARG A 731 -29.23 -0.70 -33.12
N SER A 732 -27.91 -0.56 -33.21
CA SER A 732 -27.11 -0.70 -34.42
C SER A 732 -26.13 -1.88 -34.28
N PRO A 733 -26.64 -3.14 -34.27
CA PRO A 733 -25.80 -4.33 -34.11
C PRO A 733 -24.71 -4.46 -35.18
N GLU A 734 -24.88 -3.82 -36.34
CA GLU A 734 -23.85 -3.72 -37.38
C GLU A 734 -22.55 -3.07 -36.90
N ILE A 735 -22.56 -2.24 -35.85
CA ILE A 735 -21.33 -1.64 -35.32
C ILE A 735 -20.47 -2.69 -34.61
N GLY A 736 -21.10 -3.61 -33.88
CA GLY A 736 -20.38 -4.69 -33.21
C GLY A 736 -19.95 -5.79 -34.17
N TRP A 737 -20.81 -6.18 -35.11
CA TRP A 737 -20.63 -7.43 -35.89
C TRP A 737 -20.56 -7.24 -37.40
N GLY A 738 -20.64 -6.00 -37.88
CA GLY A 738 -20.63 -5.70 -39.31
C GLY A 738 -19.23 -5.59 -39.88
N GLU A 739 -19.18 -5.53 -41.20
CA GLU A 739 -17.98 -5.23 -41.97
C GLU A 739 -17.65 -3.74 -41.87
N TYR A 740 -16.39 -3.45 -41.55
CA TYR A 740 -15.85 -2.09 -41.51
C TYR A 740 -15.40 -1.66 -42.90
N THR A 741 -15.74 -0.44 -43.28
CA THR A 741 -15.24 0.21 -44.49
C THR A 741 -14.84 1.64 -44.17
N HIS A 742 -13.57 1.98 -44.35
CA HIS A 742 -13.13 3.37 -44.33
C HIS A 742 -13.73 4.11 -45.54
N LEU A 743 -14.28 5.30 -45.33
CA LEU A 743 -14.80 6.16 -46.38
C LEU A 743 -13.83 7.32 -46.60
N PRO A 744 -13.01 7.28 -47.68
CA PRO A 744 -12.10 8.38 -47.97
C PRO A 744 -12.86 9.70 -48.11
N CYS A 745 -12.29 10.76 -47.54
CA CYS A 745 -12.80 12.11 -47.69
C CYS A 745 -11.67 13.06 -48.07
N ASP A 746 -12.05 14.25 -48.55
CA ASP A 746 -11.13 15.30 -48.98
C ASP A 746 -10.56 16.14 -47.83
N GLU A 747 -10.97 15.86 -46.59
CA GLU A 747 -10.54 16.58 -45.38
C GLU A 747 -9.71 15.65 -44.47
N ALA A 748 -8.39 15.86 -44.40
CA ALA A 748 -7.49 15.01 -43.61
C ALA A 748 -7.87 14.92 -42.11
N SER A 749 -8.52 15.95 -41.57
CA SER A 749 -9.01 16.00 -40.19
C SER A 749 -10.33 15.26 -39.95
N VAL A 750 -10.96 14.71 -40.97
CA VAL A 750 -12.25 14.02 -40.85
C VAL A 750 -12.08 12.52 -40.98
N LEU A 751 -12.46 11.78 -39.94
CA LEU A 751 -12.63 10.33 -40.02
C LEU A 751 -14.06 10.03 -40.46
N ALA A 752 -14.21 9.25 -41.53
CA ALA A 752 -15.50 8.72 -41.95
C ALA A 752 -15.39 7.21 -42.15
N HIS A 753 -16.32 6.47 -41.57
CA HIS A 753 -16.38 5.01 -41.74
C HIS A 753 -17.80 4.50 -41.77
N ARG A 754 -17.95 3.33 -42.37
CA ARG A 754 -19.20 2.60 -42.52
C ARG A 754 -19.07 1.25 -41.85
N MET A 755 -20.11 0.88 -41.12
CA MET A 755 -20.35 -0.46 -40.59
C MET A 755 -21.53 -1.07 -41.33
N SER A 756 -21.36 -2.25 -41.93
CA SER A 756 -22.40 -2.90 -42.73
C SER A 756 -22.66 -4.33 -42.29
N ALA A 757 -23.91 -4.69 -42.06
CA ALA A 757 -24.34 -6.06 -41.84
C ALA A 757 -25.67 -6.33 -42.55
N SER A 758 -26.10 -7.58 -42.58
CA SER A 758 -27.43 -7.96 -43.11
C SER A 758 -28.60 -7.24 -42.40
N THR A 759 -28.38 -6.74 -41.18
CA THR A 759 -29.36 -6.01 -40.37
C THR A 759 -29.47 -4.52 -40.69
N GLY A 760 -28.49 -3.95 -41.40
CA GLY A 760 -28.43 -2.51 -41.69
C GLY A 760 -27.02 -2.01 -41.90
N SER A 761 -26.91 -0.71 -42.20
CA SER A 761 -25.64 -0.03 -42.31
C SER A 761 -25.67 1.32 -41.61
N THR A 762 -24.61 1.58 -40.84
CA THR A 762 -24.38 2.82 -40.12
C THR A 762 -23.13 3.49 -40.67
N VAL A 763 -23.17 4.81 -40.88
CA VAL A 763 -22.04 5.66 -41.27
C VAL A 763 -21.78 6.64 -40.16
N ALA A 764 -20.55 6.68 -39.65
CA ALA A 764 -20.14 7.65 -38.64
C ALA A 764 -19.09 8.58 -39.24
N VAL A 765 -19.20 9.88 -38.93
CA VAL A 765 -18.32 10.93 -39.43
C VAL A 765 -17.90 11.83 -38.28
N HIS A 766 -16.59 12.04 -38.11
CA HIS A 766 -16.00 12.71 -36.95
C HIS A 766 -14.96 13.73 -37.41
N ASN A 767 -15.09 14.97 -36.94
CA ASN A 767 -14.12 16.03 -37.19
C ASN A 767 -13.12 16.09 -36.03
N LEU A 768 -11.85 15.83 -36.29
CA LEU A 768 -10.76 15.88 -35.31
C LEU A 768 -10.20 17.29 -35.13
N ALA A 769 -10.57 18.24 -36.00
CA ALA A 769 -10.09 19.62 -35.93
C ALA A 769 -11.00 20.52 -35.09
N SER A 770 -10.40 21.58 -34.55
CA SER A 770 -11.10 22.63 -33.79
C SER A 770 -12.09 23.47 -34.62
N ASN A 771 -11.91 23.52 -35.94
CA ASN A 771 -12.72 24.33 -36.85
C ASN A 771 -13.78 23.47 -37.57
N PRO A 772 -14.96 24.03 -37.90
CA PRO A 772 -15.97 23.33 -38.69
C PRO A 772 -15.43 22.87 -40.04
N ARG A 773 -15.85 21.68 -40.49
CA ARG A 773 -15.47 21.06 -41.76
C ARG A 773 -16.71 20.66 -42.55
N THR A 774 -16.59 20.63 -43.87
CA THR A 774 -17.55 19.96 -44.76
C THR A 774 -16.80 18.88 -45.51
N ALA A 775 -17.11 17.63 -45.22
CA ALA A 775 -16.45 16.48 -45.82
C ALA A 775 -17.28 15.96 -47.00
N HIS A 776 -16.64 15.71 -48.13
CA HIS A 776 -17.25 15.07 -49.29
C HIS A 776 -16.93 13.57 -49.27
N LEU A 777 -17.95 12.75 -49.08
CA LEU A 777 -17.85 11.30 -48.92
C LEU A 777 -18.42 10.58 -50.13
N THR A 778 -17.83 9.45 -50.49
CA THR A 778 -18.42 8.51 -51.45
C THR A 778 -18.71 7.21 -50.74
N LEU A 779 -19.96 6.74 -50.80
CA LEU A 779 -20.38 5.49 -50.17
C LEU A 779 -20.42 4.38 -51.23
N PRO A 780 -19.41 3.48 -51.27
CA PRO A 780 -19.38 2.39 -52.25
C PRO A 780 -20.57 1.45 -52.08
N ASP A 781 -20.94 0.76 -53.15
CA ASP A 781 -21.94 -0.32 -53.16
C ASP A 781 -23.30 0.06 -52.53
N THR A 782 -23.71 1.31 -52.73
CA THR A 782 -24.97 1.85 -52.21
C THR A 782 -26.01 1.98 -53.33
N PRO A 783 -27.22 1.39 -53.19
CA PRO A 783 -28.25 1.47 -54.23
C PRO A 783 -28.69 2.90 -54.55
N ALA A 784 -29.01 3.17 -55.82
CA ALA A 784 -29.60 4.43 -56.23
C ALA A 784 -30.90 4.73 -55.47
N GLY A 785 -31.08 5.97 -55.02
CA GLY A 785 -32.21 6.39 -54.19
C GLY A 785 -32.05 6.11 -52.70
N ALA A 786 -30.89 5.60 -52.25
CA ALA A 786 -30.56 5.55 -50.83
C ALA A 786 -30.47 6.97 -50.22
N ARG A 787 -30.71 7.05 -48.91
CA ARG A 787 -30.56 8.28 -48.14
C ARG A 787 -29.86 8.00 -46.83
N LEU A 788 -29.08 8.97 -46.36
CA LEU A 788 -28.55 8.98 -45.01
C LEU A 788 -29.58 9.61 -44.10
N VAL A 789 -29.91 8.95 -42.99
CA VAL A 789 -30.80 9.49 -41.97
C VAL A 789 -30.01 9.63 -40.68
N ASP A 790 -29.90 10.86 -40.19
CA ASP A 790 -29.18 11.20 -38.96
C ASP A 790 -29.84 10.48 -37.77
N SER A 791 -29.06 9.64 -37.11
CA SER A 791 -29.50 8.80 -35.99
C SER A 791 -29.64 9.60 -34.68
N LEU A 792 -29.07 10.80 -34.63
CA LEU A 792 -29.11 11.72 -33.48
C LEU A 792 -30.11 12.87 -33.71
N GLY A 793 -30.22 13.38 -34.95
CA GLY A 793 -30.99 14.59 -35.28
C GLY A 793 -32.21 14.39 -36.19
N GLY A 794 -32.40 13.21 -36.79
CA GLY A 794 -33.53 12.90 -37.68
C GLY A 794 -33.53 13.58 -39.06
N GLU A 795 -32.54 14.43 -39.34
CA GLU A 795 -32.32 15.03 -40.66
C GLU A 795 -31.97 13.93 -41.69
N SER A 796 -32.44 14.06 -42.93
CA SER A 796 -32.08 13.14 -44.00
C SER A 796 -31.29 13.85 -45.09
N LEU A 797 -30.12 13.29 -45.43
CA LEU A 797 -29.27 13.74 -46.52
C LEU A 797 -29.47 12.80 -47.73
N PRO A 798 -29.85 13.33 -48.90
CA PRO A 798 -29.91 12.52 -50.11
C PRO A 798 -28.50 12.15 -50.58
N LEU A 799 -28.34 10.94 -51.11
CA LEU A 799 -27.12 10.53 -51.80
C LEU A 799 -27.24 10.89 -53.29
N GLY A 800 -26.13 11.34 -53.89
CA GLY A 800 -25.99 11.52 -55.33
C GLY A 800 -26.14 10.19 -56.09
N GLU A 801 -26.39 10.27 -57.40
CA GLU A 801 -26.52 9.07 -58.27
C GLU A 801 -25.23 8.22 -58.28
N ASP A 802 -24.09 8.82 -57.98
CA ASP A 802 -22.76 8.20 -57.84
C ASP A 802 -22.42 7.79 -56.39
N GLY A 803 -23.37 7.90 -55.46
CA GLY A 803 -23.17 7.57 -54.04
C GLY A 803 -22.43 8.65 -53.24
N THR A 804 -22.29 9.87 -53.79
CA THR A 804 -21.63 10.98 -53.10
C THR A 804 -22.57 11.73 -52.14
N VAL A 805 -22.00 12.27 -51.06
CA VAL A 805 -22.74 13.11 -50.09
C VAL A 805 -21.79 14.10 -49.41
N SER A 806 -22.30 15.29 -49.10
CA SER A 806 -21.58 16.31 -48.34
C SER A 806 -22.10 16.35 -46.91
N VAL A 807 -21.20 16.26 -45.92
CA VAL A 807 -21.55 16.26 -44.50
C VAL A 807 -20.86 17.43 -43.81
N SER A 808 -21.63 18.35 -43.25
CA SER A 808 -21.11 19.44 -42.43
C SER A 808 -21.02 19.03 -40.96
N LEU A 809 -19.89 19.35 -40.33
CA LEU A 809 -19.52 19.03 -38.96
C LEU A 809 -18.99 20.29 -38.27
N ASP A 810 -19.43 20.52 -37.03
CA ASP A 810 -18.80 21.51 -36.17
C ASP A 810 -17.37 21.10 -35.79
N GLY A 811 -16.60 22.04 -35.22
CA GLY A 811 -15.30 21.72 -34.63
C GLY A 811 -15.43 20.67 -33.53
N TYR A 812 -14.63 19.60 -33.60
CA TYR A 812 -14.75 18.41 -32.75
C TYR A 812 -16.14 17.73 -32.80
N GLY A 813 -16.94 17.99 -33.84
CA GLY A 813 -18.28 17.45 -34.02
C GLY A 813 -18.29 16.03 -34.58
N ALA A 814 -19.38 15.31 -34.33
CA ALA A 814 -19.61 13.98 -34.90
C ALA A 814 -21.07 13.81 -35.34
N ARG A 815 -21.29 13.07 -36.43
CA ARG A 815 -22.64 12.71 -36.91
C ARG A 815 -22.69 11.23 -37.26
N TRP A 816 -23.80 10.59 -36.91
CA TRP A 816 -24.06 9.18 -37.18
C TRP A 816 -25.29 9.07 -38.05
N PHE A 817 -25.19 8.31 -39.14
CA PHE A 817 -26.25 8.14 -40.11
C PHE A 817 -26.58 6.66 -40.29
N ARG A 818 -27.86 6.36 -40.47
CA ARG A 818 -28.29 5.07 -41.01
C ARG A 818 -28.46 5.18 -42.52
N VAL A 819 -27.94 4.20 -43.25
CA VAL A 819 -28.21 4.09 -44.70
C VAL A 819 -29.59 3.46 -44.87
N VAL A 820 -30.52 4.19 -45.49
CA VAL A 820 -31.91 3.75 -45.73
C VAL A 820 -32.16 3.64 -47.23
N THR A 821 -32.69 2.49 -47.64
CA THR A 821 -33.11 2.14 -49.00
C THR A 821 -34.60 1.81 -49.02
N GLU A 822 -35.22 1.65 -50.19
CA GLU A 822 -36.62 1.20 -50.30
C GLU A 822 -36.86 -0.20 -49.68
N GLU A 823 -35.83 -1.04 -49.66
CA GLU A 823 -35.88 -2.40 -49.09
C GLU A 823 -35.62 -2.44 -47.57
N SER A 824 -35.22 -1.31 -46.98
CA SER A 824 -34.88 -1.23 -45.57
C SER A 824 -36.10 -1.48 -44.68
N ARG A 825 -36.10 -2.62 -43.98
CA ARG A 825 -37.20 -3.04 -43.09
C ARG A 825 -37.29 -2.26 -41.77
N ARG A 826 -36.30 -1.43 -41.45
CA ARG A 826 -36.27 -0.56 -40.26
C ARG A 826 -36.28 0.90 -40.70
N LEU A 827 -37.34 1.62 -40.35
CA LEU A 827 -37.42 3.07 -40.45
C LEU A 827 -37.25 3.63 -39.03
N VAL A 828 -36.06 4.17 -38.75
CA VAL A 828 -35.62 4.92 -37.55
C VAL A 828 -36.01 4.31 -36.18
#